data_AF-A0A942GHH0-F1
#
_entry.id   AF-A0A942GHH0-F1
#
_cell.length_a   1.000
_cell.length_b   1.000
_cell.length_c   1.000
_cell.angle_alpha   90.00
_cell.angle_beta   90.00
_cell.angle_gamma   90.00
#
_symmetry.space_group_name_H-M   'P 1'
#
loop_
_entity.id
_entity.type
_entity.pdbx_description
1 polymer ?
#
loop_
_entity_poly.entity_id
_entity_poly.type
_entity_poly.pdbx_seq_one_letter_code
_entity_poly.pdbx_strand_id
1 'polypeptide(L)'
;MVRIYAVILAGGSGSRLWPLSREQFPKQYLTLPGSTESLFQQTAARIGRLLPAELIYVVTNQDQTPEIRRQLAEMSMAGITILSEPEPRNTAPAIGLAAWRLYREHGPEEVMAVLPADHLVTEIEQFTSLLQLGEIAAQKQGMVAFGIRPLYPETGYGYILSGAELSAGIYRVEKFVEKPNLKEAGRYCADPRYYWNSGIFMFKVGALIEQYRRFLPAVSTVLDHLPASADSLAAFPYSGLEPVSIDYGIMEKAEHTALIPAEIGWSDLGSWDAYYQASPKDAAGNCLLGQVLAMDSTGSLVMARSRLVAALGVDNMVIIDTDDALLVCHRDKSQAVKQIYEQLKKNNSAEALYHRTVIRPWGSYTVLDKGESRQVKRITVMPGARLSLQSHHYRSEHWVVVSGSALVTLNDDQIPLKKGESIFIPIQTKHRLHNCGTEILEVIEVQNGSYLGEDDIIRYEDDFGRPAKNKAEQQYQHWLGQGALDEVTRGELLAMKGDQARISDHFGEELLFGTGGIRGIIGPGINRMNRYIIRRAAQGLAEYINALKPAPAFKRVAIAFDTRLYSREFAREAAQVLAANGVQVKLFKEGRPTPELSFAVRELKCAAGIVITASHNPPQYNGFKIYGPDGGQAVSPLIERLVETVAAVDLFHGVQSMDFEYALSAGLIEFIGPEIDCAYLQAVRSQSQSRPAGRVKVVFTPLHGTGASLIPFLLKKEAHVDLVVVEQQMTADPQFSTVRVPNPEDPATFKLAYDLASEVNADLIIATDPDADRMGCVVRDASGKLVHLNGNQIGVLLIEYILSRMSEEGRLPANGVVITTVVTGDLGRKVARFYGVKTEETLTGFKYIGDKIKEYEQSGRFRFLFGYEESHGYLAGTHARDKDAVVSAFLFAEMAAYYRDKGLTLPDLLEQLYRRHGYFLDELVSLELKSKSEADGFIAAFAAAPSEIGGIRVVERRDYERRQALNLLTGAEWDLLLPRSRVFWYLMEDGAWFSVRPSGTEPKLKIYFSVHGADKRQAEEKMNRFKEAVLAIPARNQGGKAGGQV
;
A
#
# COMPACT_ATOMS: atom_id res chain seq x y z
N MET A 1 10.90 -33.70 -41.70
CA MET A 1 11.52 -34.78 -40.92
C MET A 1 11.18 -34.46 -39.48
N VAL A 2 10.48 -35.35 -38.78
CA VAL A 2 10.11 -35.15 -37.36
C VAL A 2 11.40 -35.03 -36.55
N ARG A 3 11.47 -34.06 -35.63
CA ARG A 3 12.59 -33.82 -34.73
C ARG A 3 12.23 -34.26 -33.32
N ILE A 4 13.26 -34.59 -32.55
CA ILE A 4 13.16 -34.86 -31.12
C ILE A 4 13.66 -33.62 -30.38
N TYR A 5 12.86 -33.15 -29.42
CA TYR A 5 13.25 -32.13 -28.47
C TYR A 5 13.42 -32.76 -27.09
N ALA A 6 14.44 -32.35 -26.34
CA ALA A 6 14.58 -32.73 -24.94
C ALA A 6 14.03 -31.64 -24.04
N VAL A 7 13.25 -32.02 -23.03
CA VAL A 7 12.70 -31.14 -22.00
C VAL A 7 13.24 -31.60 -20.66
N ILE A 8 14.22 -30.88 -20.14
CA ILE A 8 14.81 -31.14 -18.83
C ILE A 8 14.00 -30.40 -17.76
N LEU A 9 13.45 -31.14 -16.80
CA LEU A 9 12.73 -30.58 -15.66
C LEU A 9 13.70 -30.31 -14.50
N ALA A 10 13.93 -29.03 -14.18
CA ALA A 10 14.92 -28.59 -13.21
C ALA A 10 14.34 -27.61 -12.16
N GLY A 11 13.04 -27.72 -11.84
CA GLY A 11 12.33 -26.85 -10.88
C GLY A 11 12.06 -27.44 -9.50
N GLY A 12 12.52 -28.66 -9.21
CA GLY A 12 12.29 -29.33 -7.91
C GLY A 12 13.02 -28.64 -6.75
N SER A 13 12.56 -28.85 -5.50
CA SER A 13 13.15 -28.26 -4.28
C SER A 13 14.07 -29.21 -3.49
N GLY A 14 14.02 -30.53 -3.72
CA GLY A 14 14.95 -31.50 -3.13
C GLY A 14 14.83 -31.79 -1.63
N SER A 15 13.71 -31.44 -0.97
CA SER A 15 13.49 -31.48 0.50
C SER A 15 14.05 -32.66 1.34
N ARG A 16 14.21 -33.85 0.77
CA ARG A 16 14.67 -35.06 1.49
C ARG A 16 16.19 -35.19 1.64
N LEU A 17 16.96 -34.37 0.91
CA LEU A 17 18.43 -34.31 1.01
C LEU A 17 18.89 -33.10 1.83
N TRP A 18 18.02 -32.50 2.64
CA TRP A 18 18.44 -31.57 3.68
C TRP A 18 19.42 -32.30 4.62
N PRO A 19 20.52 -31.67 5.08
CA PRO A 19 20.90 -30.27 4.98
C PRO A 19 21.83 -29.97 3.81
N LEU A 20 21.95 -30.83 2.80
CA LEU A 20 22.76 -30.50 1.63
C LEU A 20 21.94 -29.73 0.59
N SER A 21 20.67 -30.10 0.40
CA SER A 21 19.71 -29.31 -0.39
C SER A 21 19.05 -28.20 0.44
N ARG A 22 18.66 -27.12 -0.24
CA ARG A 22 17.86 -25.99 0.27
C ARG A 22 16.80 -25.62 -0.76
N GLU A 23 15.81 -24.82 -0.38
CA GLU A 23 14.79 -24.34 -1.33
C GLU A 23 15.41 -23.57 -2.51
N GLN A 24 16.42 -22.74 -2.25
CA GLN A 24 17.17 -22.03 -3.30
C GLN A 24 18.42 -22.77 -3.81
N PHE A 25 18.75 -23.91 -3.23
CA PHE A 25 19.84 -24.77 -3.69
C PHE A 25 19.36 -26.23 -3.73
N PRO A 26 18.46 -26.54 -4.67
CA PRO A 26 17.77 -27.82 -4.72
C PRO A 26 18.68 -28.99 -5.15
N LYS A 27 18.14 -30.21 -5.06
CA LYS A 27 18.93 -31.44 -5.24
C LYS A 27 19.62 -31.55 -6.60
N GLN A 28 19.03 -30.99 -7.67
CA GLN A 28 19.63 -31.03 -9.01
C GLN A 28 20.98 -30.29 -9.12
N TYR A 29 21.32 -29.42 -8.16
CA TYR A 29 22.61 -28.74 -8.12
C TYR A 29 23.67 -29.49 -7.30
N LEU A 30 23.31 -30.60 -6.68
CA LEU A 30 24.23 -31.39 -5.88
C LEU A 30 25.15 -32.20 -6.78
N THR A 31 26.38 -32.40 -6.29
CA THR A 31 27.35 -33.32 -6.89
C THR A 31 27.33 -34.66 -6.16
N LEU A 32 27.56 -35.73 -6.92
CA LEU A 32 27.82 -37.06 -6.37
C LEU A 32 29.31 -37.23 -6.05
N PRO A 33 29.67 -38.13 -5.12
CA PRO A 33 31.06 -38.41 -4.83
C PRO A 33 31.83 -38.83 -6.09
N GLY A 34 32.99 -38.20 -6.33
CA GLY A 34 33.82 -38.48 -7.49
C GLY A 34 33.43 -37.71 -8.77
N SER A 35 32.39 -36.88 -8.74
CA SER A 35 32.02 -35.99 -9.85
C SER A 35 32.21 -34.51 -9.49
N THR A 36 32.69 -33.74 -10.45
CA THR A 36 32.73 -32.27 -10.38
C THR A 36 31.47 -31.62 -10.96
N GLU A 37 30.62 -32.39 -11.64
CA GLU A 37 29.41 -31.93 -12.31
C GLU A 37 28.17 -32.16 -11.41
N SER A 38 27.26 -31.20 -11.39
CA SER A 38 25.95 -31.35 -10.73
C SER A 38 25.09 -32.41 -11.45
N LEU A 39 24.03 -32.90 -10.79
CA LEU A 39 23.06 -33.80 -11.42
C LEU A 39 22.41 -33.19 -12.67
N PHE A 40 22.12 -31.88 -12.62
CA PHE A 40 21.63 -31.13 -13.76
C PHE A 40 22.65 -31.12 -14.91
N GLN A 41 23.92 -30.81 -14.61
CA GLN A 41 24.99 -30.80 -15.62
C GLN A 41 25.20 -32.19 -16.23
N GLN A 42 25.17 -33.25 -15.42
CA GLN A 42 25.27 -34.63 -15.92
C GLN A 42 24.11 -34.99 -16.85
N THR A 43 22.89 -34.54 -16.54
CA THR A 43 21.71 -34.74 -17.41
C THR A 43 21.83 -33.94 -18.71
N ALA A 44 22.22 -32.67 -18.64
CA ALA A 44 22.44 -31.83 -19.82
C ALA A 44 23.56 -32.38 -20.72
N ALA A 45 24.67 -32.84 -20.13
CA ALA A 45 25.79 -33.46 -20.85
C ALA A 45 25.37 -34.76 -21.54
N ARG A 46 24.60 -35.61 -20.86
CA ARG A 46 24.06 -36.86 -21.41
C ARG A 46 23.19 -36.59 -22.64
N ILE A 47 22.33 -35.58 -22.59
CA ILE A 47 21.47 -35.20 -23.70
C ILE A 47 22.23 -34.46 -24.80
N GLY A 48 23.22 -33.64 -24.46
CA GLY A 48 24.07 -32.91 -25.41
C GLY A 48 24.91 -33.81 -26.32
N ARG A 49 25.11 -35.09 -25.94
CA ARG A 49 25.71 -36.11 -26.82
C ARG A 49 24.78 -36.54 -27.97
N LEU A 50 23.47 -36.32 -27.82
CA LEU A 50 22.42 -36.81 -28.71
C LEU A 50 21.77 -35.70 -29.53
N LEU A 51 21.56 -34.56 -28.90
CA LEU A 51 20.87 -33.42 -29.48
C LEU A 51 21.75 -32.18 -29.39
N PRO A 52 21.79 -31.34 -30.44
CA PRO A 52 22.41 -30.04 -30.35
C PRO A 52 21.62 -29.14 -29.38
N ALA A 53 22.29 -28.13 -28.83
CA ALA A 53 21.76 -27.29 -27.75
C ALA A 53 20.41 -26.64 -28.09
N GLU A 54 20.21 -26.23 -29.35
CA GLU A 54 18.97 -25.62 -29.83
C GLU A 54 17.72 -26.53 -29.79
N LEU A 55 17.90 -27.84 -29.63
CA LEU A 55 16.79 -28.80 -29.49
C LEU A 55 16.53 -29.18 -28.03
N ILE A 56 17.15 -28.47 -27.08
CA ILE A 56 17.03 -28.74 -25.65
C ILE A 56 16.35 -27.55 -24.96
N TYR A 57 15.32 -27.87 -24.17
CA TYR A 57 14.58 -26.97 -23.33
C TYR A 57 14.81 -27.35 -21.87
N VAL A 58 15.02 -26.35 -21.02
CA VAL A 58 15.06 -26.52 -19.56
C VAL A 58 13.87 -25.77 -18.97
N VAL A 59 13.03 -26.47 -18.22
CA VAL A 59 11.92 -25.87 -17.46
C VAL A 59 12.35 -25.77 -16.00
N THR A 60 12.36 -24.55 -15.46
CA THR A 60 12.80 -24.29 -14.08
C THR A 60 12.05 -23.10 -13.49
N ASN A 61 12.10 -22.96 -12.17
CA ASN A 61 11.54 -21.80 -11.47
C ASN A 61 12.32 -20.52 -11.83
N GLN A 62 11.64 -19.39 -12.00
CA GLN A 62 12.23 -18.07 -12.24
C GLN A 62 13.38 -17.72 -11.27
N ASP A 63 13.27 -18.09 -9.98
CA ASP A 63 14.30 -17.87 -8.97
C ASP A 63 15.57 -18.71 -9.23
N GLN A 64 15.43 -19.83 -9.93
CA GLN A 64 16.49 -20.80 -10.25
C GLN A 64 17.13 -20.55 -11.63
N THR A 65 16.46 -19.78 -12.50
CA THR A 65 16.95 -19.43 -13.86
C THR A 65 18.38 -18.91 -13.90
N PRO A 66 18.84 -18.00 -13.01
CA PRO A 66 20.21 -17.49 -13.07
C PRO A 66 21.27 -18.58 -12.83
N GLU A 67 21.00 -19.50 -11.90
CA GLU A 67 21.94 -20.58 -11.57
C GLU A 67 21.99 -21.63 -12.70
N ILE A 68 20.84 -21.96 -13.30
CA ILE A 68 20.79 -22.80 -14.51
C ILE A 68 21.60 -22.18 -15.64
N ARG A 69 21.43 -20.87 -15.91
CA ARG A 69 22.21 -20.16 -16.94
C ARG A 69 23.70 -20.23 -16.66
N ARG A 70 24.12 -20.07 -15.39
CA ARG A 70 25.52 -20.15 -14.97
C ARG A 70 26.10 -21.53 -15.26
N GLN A 71 25.44 -22.61 -14.84
CA GLN A 71 25.91 -23.98 -15.07
C GLN A 71 25.95 -24.35 -16.55
N LEU A 72 24.98 -23.89 -17.35
CA LEU A 72 25.00 -24.07 -18.81
C LEU A 72 26.14 -23.32 -19.49
N ALA A 73 26.47 -22.11 -19.00
CA ALA A 73 27.59 -21.34 -19.51
C ALA A 73 28.94 -22.04 -19.21
N GLU A 74 29.11 -22.62 -18.01
CA GLU A 74 30.29 -23.44 -17.66
C GLU A 74 30.47 -24.63 -18.60
N MET A 75 29.37 -25.22 -19.07
CA MET A 75 29.38 -26.34 -20.02
C MET A 75 29.50 -25.90 -21.48
N SER A 76 29.60 -24.61 -21.78
CA SER A 76 29.52 -24.05 -23.15
C SER A 76 28.21 -24.41 -23.89
N MET A 77 27.10 -24.59 -23.17
CA MET A 77 25.78 -24.97 -23.70
C MET A 77 24.78 -23.80 -23.66
N ALA A 78 25.22 -22.56 -23.93
CA ALA A 78 24.37 -21.36 -23.87
C ALA A 78 23.23 -21.34 -24.91
N GLY A 79 23.24 -22.23 -25.90
CA GLY A 79 22.17 -22.36 -26.92
C GLY A 79 20.91 -23.09 -26.44
N ILE A 80 20.90 -23.63 -25.21
CA ILE A 80 19.73 -24.28 -24.60
C ILE A 80 18.66 -23.24 -24.25
N THR A 81 17.40 -23.52 -24.59
CA THR A 81 16.29 -22.62 -24.27
C THR A 81 15.80 -22.84 -22.84
N ILE A 82 15.66 -21.77 -22.05
CA ILE A 82 15.15 -21.85 -20.67
C ILE A 82 13.73 -21.29 -20.59
N LEU A 83 12.79 -22.12 -20.15
CA LEU A 83 11.43 -21.74 -19.83
C LEU A 83 11.34 -21.49 -18.32
N SER A 84 11.24 -20.21 -17.93
CA SER A 84 11.17 -19.78 -16.53
C SER A 84 9.72 -19.79 -16.06
N GLU A 85 9.37 -20.78 -15.23
CA GLU A 85 8.08 -20.82 -14.54
C GLU A 85 8.02 -19.68 -13.51
N PRO A 86 7.00 -18.80 -13.56
CA PRO A 86 6.83 -17.74 -12.56
C PRO A 86 6.71 -18.28 -11.13
N GLU A 87 6.16 -19.49 -10.98
CA GLU A 87 6.02 -20.17 -9.70
C GLU A 87 5.86 -21.69 -9.90
N PRO A 88 6.27 -22.52 -8.92
CA PRO A 88 6.24 -23.97 -9.08
C PRO A 88 4.82 -24.52 -8.97
N ARG A 89 4.33 -25.17 -10.04
CA ARG A 89 3.00 -25.80 -10.10
C ARG A 89 3.03 -27.32 -10.34
N ASN A 90 4.15 -27.97 -9.98
CA ASN A 90 4.37 -29.42 -10.14
C ASN A 90 4.53 -29.84 -11.63
N THR A 91 4.71 -31.13 -11.91
CA THR A 91 5.25 -31.58 -13.20
C THR A 91 4.32 -31.42 -14.40
N ALA A 92 2.98 -31.47 -14.25
CA ALA A 92 2.10 -31.31 -15.40
C ALA A 92 2.13 -29.87 -15.96
N PRO A 93 1.89 -28.79 -15.17
CA PRO A 93 2.05 -27.42 -15.68
C PRO A 93 3.42 -27.12 -16.31
N ALA A 94 4.51 -27.66 -15.74
CA ALA A 94 5.87 -27.52 -16.28
C ALA A 94 6.03 -28.19 -17.66
N ILE A 95 5.58 -29.44 -17.79
CA ILE A 95 5.61 -30.19 -19.05
C ILE A 95 4.68 -29.55 -20.08
N GLY A 96 3.49 -29.11 -19.66
CA GLY A 96 2.52 -28.43 -20.51
C GLY A 96 3.07 -27.12 -21.08
N LEU A 97 3.80 -26.35 -20.27
CA LEU A 97 4.48 -25.13 -20.73
C LEU A 97 5.44 -25.43 -21.90
N ALA A 98 6.26 -26.47 -21.78
CA ALA A 98 7.16 -26.90 -22.84
C ALA A 98 6.40 -27.45 -24.06
N ALA A 99 5.34 -28.24 -23.84
CA ALA A 99 4.54 -28.83 -24.92
C ALA A 99 3.84 -27.75 -25.77
N TRP A 100 3.20 -26.74 -25.15
CA TRP A 100 2.55 -25.65 -25.88
C TRP A 100 3.57 -24.75 -26.60
N ARG A 101 4.74 -24.54 -26.01
CA ARG A 101 5.85 -23.84 -26.65
C ARG A 101 6.27 -24.57 -27.94
N LEU A 102 6.61 -25.85 -27.84
CA LEU A 102 6.98 -26.69 -28.98
C LEU A 102 5.87 -26.79 -30.03
N TYR A 103 4.62 -26.94 -29.60
CA TYR A 103 3.47 -27.00 -30.51
C TYR A 103 3.35 -25.73 -31.37
N ARG A 104 3.54 -24.55 -30.76
CA ARG A 104 3.42 -23.28 -31.48
C ARG A 104 4.59 -22.98 -32.39
N GLU A 105 5.79 -23.40 -32.00
CA GLU A 105 7.01 -23.12 -32.75
C GLU A 105 7.28 -24.14 -33.87
N HIS A 106 6.86 -25.39 -33.68
CA HIS A 106 7.25 -26.50 -34.55
C HIS A 106 6.08 -27.41 -34.97
N GLY A 107 4.93 -27.35 -34.28
CA GLY A 107 3.72 -28.08 -34.64
C GLY A 107 3.48 -29.37 -33.85
N PRO A 108 2.34 -30.05 -34.09
CA PRO A 108 1.89 -31.21 -33.30
C PRO A 108 2.68 -32.51 -33.53
N GLU A 109 3.38 -32.61 -34.66
CA GLU A 109 3.99 -33.86 -35.11
C GLU A 109 5.35 -34.15 -34.46
N GLU A 110 5.92 -33.15 -33.80
CA GLU A 110 7.21 -33.26 -33.11
C GLU A 110 7.15 -34.17 -31.88
N VAL A 111 8.31 -34.71 -31.50
CA VAL A 111 8.45 -35.58 -30.33
C VAL A 111 9.21 -34.86 -29.24
N MET A 112 8.73 -34.95 -28.00
CA MET A 112 9.38 -34.39 -26.81
C MET A 112 9.76 -35.49 -25.82
N ALA A 113 11.04 -35.53 -25.43
CA ALA A 113 11.57 -36.38 -24.37
C ALA A 113 11.60 -35.59 -23.06
N VAL A 114 10.81 -36.00 -22.07
CA VAL A 114 10.75 -35.36 -20.74
C VAL A 114 11.70 -36.08 -19.79
N LEU A 115 12.62 -35.32 -19.20
CA LEU A 115 13.77 -35.83 -18.46
C LEU A 115 13.94 -35.07 -17.14
N PRO A 116 13.81 -35.73 -15.98
CA PRO A 116 14.13 -35.09 -14.71
C PRO A 116 15.64 -34.83 -14.57
N ALA A 117 16.00 -33.66 -14.04
CA ALA A 117 17.39 -33.21 -13.90
C ALA A 117 18.18 -33.89 -12.75
N ASP A 118 17.51 -34.73 -11.97
CA ASP A 118 17.95 -35.26 -10.67
C ASP A 118 18.13 -36.78 -10.65
N HIS A 119 18.06 -37.43 -11.82
CA HIS A 119 18.29 -38.86 -11.97
C HIS A 119 19.76 -39.19 -12.23
N LEU A 120 20.24 -40.23 -11.55
CA LEU A 120 21.48 -40.90 -11.90
C LEU A 120 21.19 -41.94 -12.99
N VAL A 121 22.03 -41.95 -14.04
CA VAL A 121 22.01 -42.94 -15.12
C VAL A 121 23.45 -43.31 -15.43
N THR A 122 23.84 -44.56 -15.17
CA THR A 122 25.23 -45.00 -15.34
C THR A 122 25.51 -45.57 -16.73
N GLU A 123 24.51 -46.20 -17.37
CA GLU A 123 24.65 -46.86 -18.68
C GLU A 123 24.28 -45.91 -19.83
N ILE A 124 25.15 -44.95 -20.14
CA ILE A 124 24.87 -43.85 -21.09
C ILE A 124 24.56 -44.36 -22.52
N GLU A 125 25.25 -45.39 -22.98
CA GLU A 125 25.05 -45.95 -24.34
C GLU A 125 23.69 -46.64 -24.46
N GLN A 126 23.28 -47.40 -23.44
CA GLN A 126 21.98 -48.06 -23.42
C GLN A 126 20.85 -47.03 -23.31
N PHE A 127 21.03 -45.99 -22.48
CA PHE A 127 20.11 -44.87 -22.40
C PHE A 127 19.89 -44.20 -23.77
N THR A 128 20.96 -44.00 -24.54
CA THR A 128 20.90 -43.45 -25.89
C THR A 128 20.06 -44.32 -26.82
N SER A 129 20.32 -45.63 -26.85
CA SER A 129 19.55 -46.57 -27.68
C SER A 129 18.07 -46.60 -27.31
N LEU A 130 17.76 -46.51 -26.01
CA LEU A 130 16.36 -46.48 -25.54
C LEU A 130 15.64 -45.20 -25.91
N LEU A 131 16.30 -44.03 -25.92
CA LEU A 131 15.68 -42.79 -26.42
C LEU A 131 15.35 -42.88 -27.91
N GLN A 132 16.22 -43.51 -28.73
CA GLN A 132 15.94 -43.75 -30.14
C GLN A 132 14.76 -44.71 -30.35
N LEU A 133 14.68 -45.79 -29.55
CA LEU A 133 13.52 -46.68 -29.55
C LEU A 133 12.25 -45.94 -29.11
N GLY A 134 12.38 -45.08 -28.10
CA GLY A 134 11.33 -44.20 -27.61
C GLY A 134 10.77 -43.28 -28.68
N GLU A 135 11.62 -42.72 -29.54
CA GLU A 135 11.19 -41.87 -30.66
C GLU A 135 10.26 -42.63 -31.59
N ILE A 136 10.70 -43.82 -32.03
CA ILE A 136 9.94 -44.69 -32.92
C ILE A 136 8.60 -45.08 -32.26
N ALA A 137 8.63 -45.38 -30.96
CA ALA A 137 7.43 -45.72 -30.20
C ALA A 137 6.48 -44.51 -30.06
N ALA A 138 6.98 -43.32 -29.75
CA ALA A 138 6.19 -42.10 -29.57
C ALA A 138 5.54 -41.63 -30.87
N GLN A 139 6.24 -41.75 -32.00
CA GLN A 139 5.66 -41.46 -33.32
C GLN A 139 4.47 -42.37 -33.65
N LYS A 140 4.50 -43.63 -33.23
CA LYS A 140 3.44 -44.62 -33.50
C LYS A 140 2.31 -44.63 -32.47
N GLN A 141 2.66 -44.54 -31.19
CA GLN A 141 1.73 -44.74 -30.06
C GLN A 141 1.34 -43.43 -29.37
N GLY A 142 2.00 -42.31 -29.69
CA GLY A 142 1.73 -40.99 -29.12
C GLY A 142 2.34 -40.77 -27.74
N MET A 143 2.26 -41.75 -26.82
CA MET A 143 2.79 -41.63 -25.47
C MET A 143 3.60 -42.83 -25.03
N VAL A 144 4.76 -42.59 -24.43
CA VAL A 144 5.71 -43.61 -24.01
C VAL A 144 6.22 -43.30 -22.60
N ALA A 145 6.22 -44.31 -21.73
CA ALA A 145 6.87 -44.29 -20.43
C ALA A 145 8.03 -45.28 -20.40
N PHE A 146 9.11 -44.92 -19.70
CA PHE A 146 10.25 -45.81 -19.48
C PHE A 146 10.13 -46.45 -18.09
N GLY A 147 10.16 -47.77 -18.03
CA GLY A 147 9.95 -48.54 -16.80
C GLY A 147 11.23 -49.19 -16.29
N ILE A 148 11.56 -49.02 -15.02
CA ILE A 148 12.72 -49.68 -14.38
C ILE A 148 12.25 -50.94 -13.67
N ARG A 149 13.03 -52.01 -13.73
CA ARG A 149 12.70 -53.24 -13.00
C ARG A 149 12.74 -53.00 -11.47
N PRO A 150 11.66 -53.27 -10.72
CA PRO A 150 11.65 -53.14 -9.27
C PRO A 150 12.57 -54.16 -8.63
N LEU A 151 13.47 -53.70 -7.76
CA LEU A 151 14.37 -54.55 -6.97
C LEU A 151 13.90 -54.72 -5.52
N TYR A 152 13.05 -53.82 -5.06
CA TYR A 152 12.44 -53.85 -3.72
C TYR A 152 11.07 -53.15 -3.73
N PRO A 153 10.26 -53.30 -2.67
CA PRO A 153 9.02 -52.53 -2.53
C PRO A 153 9.34 -51.06 -2.21
N GLU A 154 9.04 -50.13 -3.12
CA GLU A 154 9.22 -48.69 -2.91
C GLU A 154 7.87 -47.98 -2.99
N THR A 155 7.54 -47.19 -1.97
CA THR A 155 6.27 -46.44 -1.91
C THR A 155 6.38 -45.04 -2.51
N GLY A 156 7.61 -44.57 -2.74
CA GLY A 156 7.92 -43.29 -3.34
C GLY A 156 7.84 -43.24 -4.86
N TYR A 157 7.74 -44.38 -5.55
CA TYR A 157 7.69 -44.49 -7.02
C TYR A 157 6.30 -44.91 -7.52
N GLY A 158 5.97 -44.53 -8.75
CA GLY A 158 4.87 -45.13 -9.49
C GLY A 158 5.21 -46.54 -9.99
N TYR A 159 4.19 -47.34 -10.25
CA TYR A 159 4.29 -48.68 -10.82
C TYR A 159 3.46 -48.79 -12.10
N ILE A 160 4.04 -49.41 -13.12
CA ILE A 160 3.48 -49.60 -14.45
C ILE A 160 3.36 -51.10 -14.70
N LEU A 161 2.13 -51.59 -14.88
CA LEU A 161 1.87 -52.96 -15.30
C LEU A 161 2.00 -53.07 -16.81
N SER A 162 2.93 -53.91 -17.26
CA SER A 162 3.10 -54.27 -18.66
C SER A 162 1.99 -55.21 -19.13
N GLY A 163 1.37 -54.86 -20.25
CA GLY A 163 0.42 -55.67 -21.00
C GLY A 163 1.06 -56.34 -22.22
N ALA A 164 0.28 -56.49 -23.29
CA ALA A 164 0.72 -57.14 -24.52
C ALA A 164 1.86 -56.38 -25.22
N GLU A 165 2.77 -57.13 -25.85
CA GLU A 165 3.84 -56.58 -26.68
C GLU A 165 3.24 -55.95 -27.95
N LEU A 166 3.61 -54.70 -28.24
CA LEU A 166 3.17 -53.94 -29.42
C LEU A 166 4.15 -54.13 -30.58
N SER A 167 5.45 -54.19 -30.26
CA SER A 167 6.57 -54.51 -31.15
C SER A 167 7.79 -54.85 -30.30
N ALA A 168 8.84 -55.40 -30.88
CA ALA A 168 10.04 -55.85 -30.15
C ALA A 168 10.52 -54.81 -29.11
N GLY A 169 10.40 -55.17 -27.83
CA GLY A 169 10.84 -54.32 -26.70
C GLY A 169 9.92 -53.15 -26.32
N ILE A 170 8.73 -53.06 -26.92
CA ILE A 170 7.71 -52.04 -26.64
C ILE A 170 6.40 -52.73 -26.26
N TYR A 171 5.89 -52.43 -25.07
CA TYR A 171 4.70 -53.05 -24.51
C TYR A 171 3.59 -52.03 -24.33
N ARG A 172 2.34 -52.49 -24.23
CA ARG A 172 1.22 -51.62 -23.84
C ARG A 172 1.20 -51.46 -22.32
N VAL A 173 0.93 -50.26 -21.82
CA VAL A 173 0.60 -50.07 -20.40
C VAL A 173 -0.82 -50.58 -20.15
N GLU A 174 -0.96 -51.60 -19.31
CA GLU A 174 -2.27 -52.12 -18.88
C GLU A 174 -2.82 -51.30 -17.71
N LYS A 175 -1.93 -50.92 -16.78
CA LYS A 175 -2.28 -50.14 -15.59
C LYS A 175 -1.10 -49.30 -15.14
N PHE A 176 -1.37 -48.09 -14.69
CA PHE A 176 -0.41 -47.21 -14.03
C PHE A 176 -0.95 -46.88 -12.64
N VAL A 177 -0.10 -46.94 -11.62
CA VAL A 177 -0.45 -46.64 -10.21
C VAL A 177 0.66 -45.82 -9.58
N GLU A 178 0.37 -44.59 -9.19
CA GLU A 178 1.33 -43.67 -8.58
C GLU A 178 1.40 -43.85 -7.06
N LYS A 179 2.61 -44.12 -6.54
CA LYS A 179 2.94 -44.17 -5.10
C LYS A 179 2.01 -45.06 -4.26
N PRO A 180 1.98 -46.39 -4.52
CA PRO A 180 1.15 -47.31 -3.76
C PRO A 180 1.62 -47.44 -2.31
N ASN A 181 0.73 -47.92 -1.44
CA ASN A 181 1.11 -48.28 -0.07
C ASN A 181 2.08 -49.50 -0.07
N LEU A 182 2.82 -49.69 1.03
CA LEU A 182 3.87 -50.71 1.13
C LEU A 182 3.40 -52.14 0.80
N LYS A 183 2.16 -52.48 1.17
CA LYS A 183 1.58 -53.81 0.89
C LYS A 183 1.39 -54.02 -0.61
N GLU A 184 0.83 -53.03 -1.30
CA GLU A 184 0.65 -53.09 -2.76
C GLU A 184 1.99 -53.01 -3.49
N ALA A 185 2.92 -52.15 -3.04
CA ALA A 185 4.29 -52.11 -3.56
C ALA A 185 4.99 -53.47 -3.46
N GLY A 186 4.77 -54.19 -2.35
CA GLY A 186 5.29 -55.55 -2.17
C GLY A 186 4.72 -56.56 -3.16
N ARG A 187 3.41 -56.46 -3.46
CA ARG A 187 2.77 -57.29 -4.49
C ARG A 187 3.27 -56.95 -5.88
N TYR A 188 3.41 -55.67 -6.21
CA TYR A 188 3.86 -55.22 -7.52
C TYR A 188 5.32 -55.59 -7.75
N CYS A 189 6.19 -55.44 -6.76
CA CYS A 189 7.59 -55.86 -6.84
C CYS A 189 7.76 -57.36 -7.10
N ALA A 190 6.82 -58.20 -6.64
CA ALA A 190 6.88 -59.65 -6.82
C ALA A 190 6.36 -60.13 -8.18
N ASP A 191 5.56 -59.33 -8.91
CA ASP A 191 5.06 -59.67 -10.24
C ASP A 191 6.02 -59.10 -11.31
N PRO A 192 6.68 -59.96 -12.13
CA PRO A 192 7.72 -59.55 -13.08
C PRO A 192 7.18 -58.66 -14.22
N ARG A 193 5.86 -58.49 -14.34
CA ARG A 193 5.25 -57.59 -15.33
C ARG A 193 5.20 -56.14 -14.86
N TYR A 194 5.46 -55.85 -13.59
CA TYR A 194 5.49 -54.48 -13.09
C TYR A 194 6.87 -53.84 -13.21
N TYR A 195 6.84 -52.56 -13.54
CA TYR A 195 8.01 -51.69 -13.65
C TYR A 195 7.80 -50.44 -12.79
N TRP A 196 8.84 -49.92 -12.16
CA TRP A 196 8.82 -48.59 -11.59
C TRP A 196 8.72 -47.54 -12.68
N ASN A 197 7.89 -46.53 -12.48
CA ASN A 197 7.87 -45.33 -13.30
C ASN A 197 9.19 -44.57 -13.10
N SER A 198 10.00 -44.50 -14.15
CA SER A 198 11.27 -43.77 -14.11
C SER A 198 11.08 -42.25 -14.08
N GLY A 199 9.88 -41.72 -14.31
CA GLY A 199 9.62 -40.29 -14.52
C GLY A 199 10.18 -39.74 -15.85
N ILE A 200 10.80 -40.60 -16.67
CA ILE A 200 11.22 -40.30 -18.03
C ILE A 200 10.07 -40.68 -18.97
N PHE A 201 9.69 -39.74 -19.82
CA PHE A 201 8.61 -39.92 -20.78
C PHE A 201 9.02 -39.48 -22.17
N MET A 202 8.35 -40.02 -23.17
CA MET A 202 8.43 -39.48 -24.52
C MET A 202 7.04 -39.34 -25.12
N PHE A 203 6.75 -38.15 -25.63
CA PHE A 203 5.42 -37.81 -26.13
C PHE A 203 5.51 -37.24 -27.54
N LYS A 204 4.58 -37.63 -28.40
CA LYS A 204 4.21 -36.79 -29.54
C LYS A 204 3.47 -35.56 -29.00
N VAL A 205 3.93 -34.36 -29.35
CA VAL A 205 3.45 -33.10 -28.76
C VAL A 205 1.93 -32.96 -28.88
N GLY A 206 1.36 -33.23 -30.06
CA GLY A 206 -0.09 -33.18 -30.27
C GLY A 206 -0.87 -34.19 -29.41
N ALA A 207 -0.38 -35.42 -29.30
CA ALA A 207 -1.03 -36.46 -28.50
C ALA A 207 -1.06 -36.11 -27.00
N LEU A 208 0.00 -35.49 -26.49
CA LEU A 208 0.03 -35.01 -25.11
C LEU A 208 -0.97 -33.87 -24.88
N ILE A 209 -1.03 -32.90 -25.79
CA ILE A 209 -1.98 -31.77 -25.70
C ILE A 209 -3.43 -32.27 -25.70
N GLU A 210 -3.75 -33.31 -26.46
CA GLU A 210 -5.06 -33.96 -26.41
C GLU A 210 -5.38 -34.55 -25.03
N GLN A 211 -4.40 -35.17 -24.36
CA GLN A 211 -4.60 -35.64 -22.99
C GLN A 211 -4.79 -34.50 -21.99
N TYR A 212 -4.07 -33.38 -22.14
CA TYR A 212 -4.33 -32.17 -21.33
C TYR A 212 -5.74 -31.65 -21.53
N ARG A 213 -6.23 -31.56 -22.77
CA ARG A 213 -7.61 -31.12 -23.05
C ARG A 213 -8.65 -32.07 -22.45
N ARG A 214 -8.38 -33.38 -22.43
CA ARG A 214 -9.29 -34.39 -21.88
C ARG A 214 -9.31 -34.42 -20.36
N PHE A 215 -8.14 -34.39 -19.71
CA PHE A 215 -8.02 -34.67 -18.28
C PHE A 215 -7.66 -33.46 -17.41
N LEU A 216 -7.11 -32.40 -18.00
CA LEU A 216 -6.74 -31.15 -17.33
C LEU A 216 -7.25 -29.92 -18.12
N PRO A 217 -8.57 -29.82 -18.43
CA PRO A 217 -9.10 -28.78 -19.32
C PRO A 217 -8.79 -27.36 -18.83
N ALA A 218 -8.86 -27.11 -17.51
CA ALA A 218 -8.53 -25.80 -16.92
C ALA A 218 -7.07 -25.39 -17.17
N VAL A 219 -6.13 -26.34 -17.07
CA VAL A 219 -4.71 -26.09 -17.38
C VAL A 219 -4.54 -25.82 -18.87
N SER A 220 -5.20 -26.62 -19.73
CA SER A 220 -5.10 -26.45 -21.18
C SER A 220 -5.65 -25.10 -21.68
N THR A 221 -6.78 -24.62 -21.14
CA THR A 221 -7.37 -23.33 -21.51
C THR A 221 -6.43 -22.17 -21.22
N VAL A 222 -5.73 -22.21 -20.08
CA VAL A 222 -4.75 -21.18 -19.74
C VAL A 222 -3.54 -21.27 -20.68
N LEU A 223 -3.01 -22.48 -20.91
CA LEU A 223 -1.86 -22.70 -21.80
C LEU A 223 -2.16 -22.34 -23.27
N ASP A 224 -3.41 -22.41 -23.74
CA ASP A 224 -3.80 -21.95 -25.08
C ASP A 224 -3.53 -20.45 -25.31
N HIS A 225 -3.47 -19.66 -24.22
CA HIS A 225 -3.14 -18.24 -24.26
C HIS A 225 -1.66 -17.95 -23.98
N LEU A 226 -0.78 -18.96 -24.04
CA LEU A 226 0.65 -18.78 -23.85
C LEU A 226 1.17 -17.68 -24.79
N PRO A 227 2.00 -16.72 -24.33
CA PRO A 227 2.56 -15.68 -25.20
C PRO A 227 3.58 -16.25 -26.18
N ALA A 228 3.75 -15.58 -27.33
CA ALA A 228 4.68 -16.03 -28.37
C ALA A 228 6.16 -15.88 -27.96
N SER A 229 6.51 -14.94 -27.08
CA SER A 229 7.87 -14.81 -26.54
C SER A 229 8.00 -15.52 -25.19
N ALA A 230 9.16 -16.15 -24.93
CA ALA A 230 9.48 -16.76 -23.65
C ALA A 230 9.71 -15.70 -22.54
N ASP A 231 10.15 -14.49 -22.91
CA ASP A 231 10.41 -13.38 -21.97
C ASP A 231 9.12 -12.71 -21.45
N SER A 232 7.97 -13.06 -22.00
CA SER A 232 6.66 -12.48 -21.65
C SER A 232 5.85 -13.31 -20.64
N LEU A 233 6.45 -14.33 -20.03
CA LEU A 233 5.76 -15.20 -19.05
C LEU A 233 5.40 -14.49 -17.73
N ALA A 234 6.00 -13.34 -17.42
CA ALA A 234 5.72 -12.59 -16.20
C ALA A 234 4.28 -12.03 -16.13
N ALA A 235 3.66 -11.75 -17.28
CA ALA A 235 2.26 -11.28 -17.37
C ALA A 235 1.26 -12.41 -17.70
N PHE A 236 1.76 -13.64 -17.92
CA PHE A 236 0.93 -14.80 -18.19
C PHE A 236 0.33 -15.31 -16.87
N PRO A 237 -0.98 -15.64 -16.80
CA PRO A 237 -1.65 -16.07 -15.56
C PRO A 237 -1.28 -17.51 -15.14
N TYR A 238 0.03 -17.81 -15.12
CA TYR A 238 0.58 -19.11 -14.73
C TYR A 238 0.18 -19.49 -13.30
N SER A 239 0.04 -18.50 -12.43
CA SER A 239 -0.35 -18.71 -11.03
C SER A 239 -1.79 -19.16 -10.83
N GLY A 240 -2.63 -19.05 -11.86
CA GLY A 240 -3.98 -19.62 -11.86
C GLY A 240 -4.00 -21.13 -12.12
N LEU A 241 -2.88 -21.74 -12.54
CA LEU A 241 -2.83 -23.16 -12.90
C LEU A 241 -2.95 -24.06 -11.66
N GLU A 242 -3.71 -25.14 -11.80
CA GLU A 242 -3.83 -26.18 -10.77
C GLU A 242 -2.45 -26.83 -10.51
N PRO A 243 -1.98 -26.93 -9.25
CA PRO A 243 -0.75 -27.65 -8.93
C PRO A 243 -0.97 -29.17 -8.98
N VAL A 244 -0.52 -29.85 -10.04
CA VAL A 244 -0.75 -31.29 -10.25
C VAL A 244 0.45 -31.96 -10.94
N SER A 245 0.77 -33.21 -10.57
CA SER A 245 1.81 -33.99 -11.26
C SER A 245 1.28 -34.59 -12.56
N ILE A 246 2.18 -34.84 -13.51
CA ILE A 246 1.83 -35.51 -14.77
C ILE A 246 1.28 -36.92 -14.54
N ASP A 247 1.77 -37.60 -13.50
CA ASP A 247 1.37 -38.97 -13.17
C ASP A 247 -0.11 -39.04 -12.79
N TYR A 248 -0.55 -38.23 -11.82
CA TYR A 248 -1.96 -38.14 -11.40
C TYR A 248 -2.84 -37.41 -12.42
N GLY A 249 -2.30 -36.38 -13.05
CA GLY A 249 -3.04 -35.52 -13.97
C GLY A 249 -3.40 -36.24 -15.26
N ILE A 250 -2.46 -37.00 -15.82
CA ILE A 250 -2.55 -37.61 -17.16
C ILE A 250 -2.20 -39.10 -17.15
N MET A 251 -1.02 -39.51 -16.69
CA MET A 251 -0.51 -40.86 -16.99
C MET A 251 -1.34 -42.00 -16.38
N GLU A 252 -1.88 -41.83 -15.17
CA GLU A 252 -2.79 -42.81 -14.54
C GLU A 252 -4.11 -42.99 -15.31
N LYS A 253 -4.53 -41.95 -16.03
CA LYS A 253 -5.85 -41.87 -16.70
C LYS A 253 -5.75 -42.15 -18.20
N ALA A 254 -4.56 -42.01 -18.77
CA ALA A 254 -4.38 -42.05 -20.19
C ALA A 254 -4.50 -43.47 -20.75
N GLU A 255 -5.31 -43.57 -21.80
CA GLU A 255 -5.47 -44.77 -22.59
C GLU A 255 -4.42 -44.73 -23.72
N HIS A 256 -3.82 -45.87 -24.08
CA HIS A 256 -2.85 -46.00 -25.18
C HIS A 256 -1.41 -45.51 -24.90
N THR A 257 -0.95 -45.62 -23.66
CA THR A 257 0.48 -45.44 -23.34
C THR A 257 1.29 -46.71 -23.65
N ALA A 258 2.45 -46.55 -24.28
CA ALA A 258 3.45 -47.60 -24.45
C ALA A 258 4.48 -47.59 -23.32
N LEU A 259 5.05 -48.76 -23.02
CA LEU A 259 6.08 -48.99 -22.02
C LEU A 259 7.33 -49.53 -22.70
N ILE A 260 8.46 -48.91 -22.41
CA ILE A 260 9.79 -49.44 -22.74
C ILE A 260 10.51 -49.80 -21.44
N PRO A 261 10.74 -51.09 -21.16
CA PRO A 261 11.63 -51.52 -20.08
C PRO A 261 13.04 -50.93 -20.27
N ALA A 262 13.58 -50.32 -19.22
CA ALA A 262 14.86 -49.63 -19.24
C ALA A 262 15.80 -50.19 -18.15
N GLU A 263 16.93 -50.76 -18.59
CA GLU A 263 17.99 -51.26 -17.71
C GLU A 263 19.21 -50.33 -17.81
N ILE A 264 19.10 -49.10 -17.28
CA ILE A 264 20.09 -48.04 -17.54
C ILE A 264 20.96 -47.66 -16.32
N GLY A 265 20.98 -48.52 -15.29
CA GLY A 265 21.56 -48.18 -13.99
C GLY A 265 20.92 -46.93 -13.38
N TRP A 266 19.59 -46.84 -13.47
CA TRP A 266 18.81 -45.69 -13.02
C TRP A 266 18.68 -45.64 -11.50
N SER A 267 18.77 -44.44 -10.94
CA SER A 267 18.35 -44.16 -9.57
C SER A 267 17.78 -42.74 -9.46
N ASP A 268 16.59 -42.58 -8.90
CA ASP A 268 16.11 -41.29 -8.39
C ASP A 268 16.77 -41.03 -7.03
N LEU A 269 17.65 -40.03 -6.97
CA LEU A 269 18.36 -39.60 -5.76
C LEU A 269 17.44 -38.79 -4.85
N GLY A 270 16.37 -39.45 -4.38
CA GLY A 270 15.31 -38.85 -3.59
C GLY A 270 15.50 -38.98 -2.08
N SER A 271 16.52 -39.67 -1.58
CA SER A 271 16.79 -39.87 -0.14
C SER A 271 18.27 -40.11 0.13
N TRP A 272 18.69 -39.95 1.39
CA TRP A 272 20.07 -40.25 1.81
C TRP A 272 20.45 -41.72 1.68
N ASP A 273 19.49 -42.64 1.79
CA ASP A 273 19.74 -44.06 1.51
C ASP A 273 20.07 -44.27 0.03
N ALA A 274 19.29 -43.68 -0.89
CA ALA A 274 19.58 -43.71 -2.32
C ALA A 274 20.94 -43.06 -2.65
N TYR A 275 21.28 -41.95 -1.99
CA TYR A 275 22.60 -41.32 -2.12
C TYR A 275 23.73 -42.24 -1.66
N TYR A 276 23.58 -42.91 -0.51
CA TYR A 276 24.52 -43.91 -0.02
C TYR A 276 24.66 -45.09 -1.00
N GLN A 277 23.55 -45.61 -1.54
CA GLN A 277 23.58 -46.71 -2.51
C GLN A 277 24.31 -46.31 -3.80
N ALA A 278 24.16 -45.07 -4.25
CA ALA A 278 24.88 -44.55 -5.42
C ALA A 278 26.36 -44.23 -5.16
N SER A 279 26.78 -44.14 -3.90
CA SER A 279 28.14 -43.72 -3.54
C SER A 279 29.11 -44.89 -3.38
N PRO A 280 30.43 -44.69 -3.60
CA PRO A 280 31.44 -45.69 -3.27
C PRO A 280 31.49 -46.01 -1.76
N LYS A 281 31.80 -47.27 -1.42
CA LYS A 281 31.91 -47.73 -0.02
C LYS A 281 33.32 -48.26 0.28
N ASP A 282 33.75 -48.13 1.53
CA ASP A 282 34.95 -48.77 2.05
C ASP A 282 34.73 -50.26 2.41
N ALA A 283 35.75 -50.91 2.97
CA ALA A 283 35.70 -52.33 3.35
C ALA A 283 34.68 -52.65 4.47
N ALA A 284 34.31 -51.66 5.29
CA ALA A 284 33.30 -51.77 6.34
C ALA A 284 31.90 -51.34 5.85
N GLY A 285 31.77 -51.05 4.54
CA GLY A 285 30.53 -50.59 3.94
C GLY A 285 30.22 -49.12 4.22
N ASN A 286 31.14 -48.30 4.74
CA ASN A 286 30.89 -46.88 4.96
C ASN A 286 31.11 -46.06 3.69
N CYS A 287 30.36 -44.97 3.56
CA CYS A 287 30.63 -43.91 2.61
C CYS A 287 31.12 -42.67 3.37
N LEU A 288 32.41 -42.37 3.27
CA LEU A 288 33.08 -41.29 4.02
C LEU A 288 33.50 -40.17 3.06
N LEU A 289 33.01 -38.95 3.28
CA LEU A 289 33.20 -37.81 2.39
C LEU A 289 33.72 -36.59 3.17
N GLY A 290 34.86 -36.04 2.75
CA GLY A 290 35.49 -34.90 3.42
C GLY A 290 36.39 -35.32 4.60
N GLN A 291 36.57 -34.44 5.58
CA GLN A 291 37.40 -34.74 6.75
C GLN A 291 36.64 -35.61 7.75
N VAL A 292 36.75 -36.94 7.59
CA VAL A 292 36.06 -37.92 8.43
C VAL A 292 37.06 -38.92 9.03
N LEU A 293 36.91 -39.19 10.32
CA LEU A 293 37.58 -40.29 11.02
C LEU A 293 36.53 -41.29 11.50
N ALA A 294 36.51 -42.50 10.92
CA ALA A 294 35.59 -43.55 11.32
C ALA A 294 36.36 -44.72 11.94
N MET A 295 35.94 -45.16 13.12
CA MET A 295 36.47 -46.33 13.84
C MET A 295 35.31 -47.21 14.31
N ASP A 296 35.44 -48.53 14.23
CA ASP A 296 34.42 -49.50 14.64
C ASP A 296 33.00 -49.16 14.14
N SER A 297 32.89 -48.59 12.94
CA SER A 297 31.62 -48.10 12.38
C SER A 297 31.35 -48.82 11.06
N THR A 298 30.09 -49.20 10.80
CA THR A 298 29.73 -49.96 9.60
C THR A 298 28.50 -49.40 8.88
N GLY A 299 28.45 -49.59 7.57
CA GLY A 299 27.27 -49.26 6.74
C GLY A 299 26.80 -47.80 6.82
N SER A 300 27.65 -46.84 7.23
CA SER A 300 27.24 -45.46 7.52
C SER A 300 27.64 -44.48 6.40
N LEU A 301 26.81 -43.47 6.13
CA LEU A 301 27.13 -42.32 5.30
C LEU A 301 27.55 -41.15 6.20
N VAL A 302 28.80 -40.69 6.06
CA VAL A 302 29.33 -39.57 6.84
C VAL A 302 29.93 -38.54 5.89
N MET A 303 29.35 -37.33 5.88
CA MET A 303 29.80 -36.20 5.07
C MET A 303 30.21 -35.02 5.96
N ALA A 304 31.46 -34.61 5.85
CA ALA A 304 32.08 -33.53 6.59
C ALA A 304 32.47 -32.39 5.66
N ARG A 305 31.62 -31.35 5.52
CA ARG A 305 31.93 -30.17 4.70
C ARG A 305 32.54 -29.01 5.48
N SER A 306 32.16 -28.81 6.74
CA SER A 306 32.58 -27.64 7.53
C SER A 306 33.69 -27.94 8.51
N ARG A 307 33.65 -29.13 9.15
CA ARG A 307 34.57 -29.51 10.24
C ARG A 307 34.91 -31.00 10.20
N LEU A 308 35.95 -31.41 10.93
CA LEU A 308 36.27 -32.82 11.16
C LEU A 308 35.10 -33.54 11.86
N VAL A 309 34.62 -34.64 11.30
CA VAL A 309 33.61 -35.52 11.92
C VAL A 309 34.27 -36.83 12.35
N ALA A 310 34.18 -37.16 13.63
CA ALA A 310 34.65 -38.43 14.18
C ALA A 310 33.44 -39.36 14.48
N ALA A 311 33.44 -40.55 13.92
CA ALA A 311 32.42 -41.58 14.10
C ALA A 311 33.05 -42.82 14.75
N LEU A 312 32.58 -43.21 15.93
CA LEU A 312 33.09 -44.36 16.68
C LEU A 312 31.93 -45.27 17.10
N GLY A 313 31.97 -46.54 16.69
CA GLY A 313 30.95 -47.51 17.12
C GLY A 313 29.55 -47.30 16.52
N VAL A 314 29.43 -46.63 15.37
CA VAL A 314 28.11 -46.30 14.77
C VAL A 314 27.79 -47.18 13.57
N ASP A 315 26.55 -47.66 13.52
CA ASP A 315 26.09 -48.57 12.48
C ASP A 315 24.87 -47.99 11.74
N ASN A 316 24.90 -48.05 10.40
CA ASN A 316 23.82 -47.60 9.51
C ASN A 316 23.34 -46.16 9.78
N MET A 317 24.27 -45.24 10.06
CA MET A 317 23.96 -43.84 10.31
C MET A 317 24.16 -42.97 9.06
N VAL A 318 23.39 -41.89 8.96
CA VAL A 318 23.57 -40.78 8.03
C VAL A 318 23.95 -39.56 8.87
N ILE A 319 25.18 -39.07 8.69
CA ILE A 319 25.74 -37.91 9.38
C ILE A 319 26.19 -36.90 8.32
N ILE A 320 25.50 -35.78 8.19
CA ILE A 320 25.75 -34.76 7.16
C ILE A 320 25.99 -33.41 7.83
N ASP A 321 27.24 -32.96 7.79
CA ASP A 321 27.69 -31.67 8.31
C ASP A 321 27.86 -30.65 7.18
N THR A 322 27.13 -29.53 7.27
CA THR A 322 27.29 -28.31 6.47
C THR A 322 27.69 -27.13 7.37
N ASP A 323 28.05 -25.99 6.79
CA ASP A 323 28.54 -24.81 7.53
C ASP A 323 27.54 -24.24 8.55
N ASP A 324 26.25 -24.55 8.37
CA ASP A 324 25.10 -24.00 9.08
C ASP A 324 24.23 -25.07 9.77
N ALA A 325 24.35 -26.34 9.39
CA ALA A 325 23.46 -27.39 9.87
C ALA A 325 24.16 -28.76 9.96
N LEU A 326 23.72 -29.57 10.94
CA LEU A 326 24.12 -30.96 11.11
C LEU A 326 22.87 -31.84 11.12
N LEU A 327 22.83 -32.84 10.24
CA LEU A 327 21.83 -33.91 10.29
C LEU A 327 22.49 -35.19 10.80
N VAL A 328 21.83 -35.83 11.76
CA VAL A 328 22.16 -37.18 12.22
C VAL A 328 20.87 -37.99 12.24
N CYS A 329 20.81 -39.07 11.46
CA CYS A 329 19.70 -40.02 11.52
C CYS A 329 20.13 -41.43 11.16
N HIS A 330 19.31 -42.42 11.54
CA HIS A 330 19.49 -43.78 11.04
C HIS A 330 19.11 -43.85 9.56
N ARG A 331 19.83 -44.64 8.75
CA ARG A 331 19.65 -44.69 7.28
C ARG A 331 18.23 -45.09 6.88
N ASP A 332 17.59 -46.03 7.59
CA ASP A 332 16.19 -46.42 7.36
C ASP A 332 15.16 -45.29 7.59
N LYS A 333 15.56 -44.19 8.25
CA LYS A 333 14.72 -43.01 8.46
C LYS A 333 15.00 -41.90 7.44
N SER A 334 15.82 -42.14 6.42
CA SER A 334 16.19 -41.15 5.39
C SER A 334 14.98 -40.46 4.73
N GLN A 335 13.88 -41.18 4.51
CA GLN A 335 12.65 -40.60 3.94
C GLN A 335 11.97 -39.58 4.87
N ALA A 336 12.11 -39.74 6.19
CA ALA A 336 11.50 -38.87 7.21
C ALA A 336 12.20 -37.51 7.33
N VAL A 337 13.38 -37.32 6.73
CA VAL A 337 14.09 -36.02 6.68
C VAL A 337 13.21 -34.93 6.07
N LYS A 338 12.28 -35.28 5.16
CA LYS A 338 11.28 -34.35 4.64
C LYS A 338 10.48 -33.65 5.74
N GLN A 339 10.15 -34.36 6.82
CA GLN A 339 9.36 -33.81 7.95
C GLN A 339 10.17 -32.76 8.71
N ILE A 340 11.49 -32.97 8.86
CA ILE A 340 12.39 -31.97 9.47
C ILE A 340 12.42 -30.72 8.59
N TYR A 341 12.60 -30.87 7.28
CA TYR A 341 12.56 -29.75 6.34
C TYR A 341 11.22 -28.99 6.38
N GLU A 342 10.08 -29.70 6.40
CA GLU A 342 8.74 -29.10 6.52
C GLU A 342 8.57 -28.33 7.84
N GLN A 343 9.11 -28.84 8.95
CA GLN A 343 9.07 -28.16 10.24
C GLN A 343 9.96 -26.91 10.27
N LEU A 344 11.16 -26.96 9.70
CA LEU A 344 12.04 -25.80 9.57
C LEU A 344 11.38 -24.71 8.70
N LYS A 345 10.71 -25.12 7.61
CA LYS A 345 9.94 -24.20 6.76
C LYS A 345 8.79 -23.54 7.52
N LYS A 346 8.04 -24.32 8.32
CA LYS A 346 6.95 -23.80 9.17
C LYS A 346 7.45 -22.79 10.22
N ASN A 347 8.68 -22.96 10.68
CA ASN A 347 9.31 -22.09 11.66
C ASN A 347 10.04 -20.89 11.03
N ASN A 348 9.97 -20.69 9.70
CA ASN A 348 10.73 -19.69 8.95
C ASN A 348 12.25 -19.73 9.22
N SER A 349 12.80 -20.92 9.44
CA SER A 349 14.22 -21.12 9.69
C SER A 349 15.04 -20.87 8.42
N ALA A 350 16.14 -20.12 8.52
CA ALA A 350 16.99 -19.75 7.39
C ALA A 350 17.62 -21.00 6.72
N GLU A 351 17.87 -22.04 7.52
CA GLU A 351 18.46 -23.33 7.15
C GLU A 351 17.54 -24.17 6.25
N ALA A 352 16.26 -23.80 6.09
CA ALA A 352 15.39 -24.40 5.07
C ALA A 352 15.55 -23.73 3.69
N LEU A 353 15.90 -22.45 3.68
CA LEU A 353 15.84 -21.58 2.50
C LEU A 353 17.19 -21.44 1.80
N TYR A 354 18.27 -21.24 2.57
CA TYR A 354 19.60 -20.90 2.07
C TYR A 354 20.71 -21.64 2.81
N HIS A 355 21.86 -21.77 2.18
CA HIS A 355 23.12 -22.05 2.88
C HIS A 355 23.66 -20.77 3.50
N ARG A 356 24.63 -20.88 4.42
CA ARG A 356 25.35 -19.73 4.99
C ARG A 356 25.92 -18.80 3.91
N THR A 357 26.36 -19.39 2.80
CA THR A 357 26.74 -18.68 1.57
C THR A 357 25.62 -18.78 0.54
N VAL A 358 25.25 -17.64 0.00
CA VAL A 358 24.17 -17.50 -0.97
C VAL A 358 24.73 -16.96 -2.28
N ILE A 359 24.57 -17.73 -3.36
CA ILE A 359 25.03 -17.36 -4.70
C ILE A 359 24.02 -16.40 -5.34
N ARG A 360 24.56 -15.41 -6.06
CA ARG A 360 23.82 -14.36 -6.77
C ARG A 360 24.41 -14.18 -8.17
N PRO A 361 23.65 -13.61 -9.12
CA PRO A 361 24.16 -13.38 -10.48
C PRO A 361 25.44 -12.51 -10.52
N TRP A 362 25.63 -11.64 -9.54
CA TRP A 362 26.83 -10.79 -9.41
C TRP A 362 27.98 -11.42 -8.61
N GLY A 363 27.78 -12.59 -8.02
CA GLY A 363 28.76 -13.26 -7.14
C GLY A 363 28.11 -14.00 -5.98
N SER A 364 28.40 -13.65 -4.74
CA SER A 364 27.79 -14.30 -3.57
C SER A 364 27.87 -13.43 -2.31
N TYR A 365 27.11 -13.79 -1.28
CA TYR A 365 27.39 -13.33 0.07
C TYR A 365 27.39 -14.49 1.06
N THR A 366 28.25 -14.41 2.07
CA THR A 366 28.30 -15.32 3.22
C THR A 366 27.92 -14.56 4.48
N VAL A 367 26.94 -15.04 5.25
CA VAL A 367 26.67 -14.50 6.60
C VAL A 367 27.76 -14.99 7.54
N LEU A 368 28.59 -14.09 8.07
CA LEU A 368 29.69 -14.42 8.98
C LEU A 368 29.25 -14.42 10.44
N ASP A 369 28.45 -13.44 10.86
CA ASP A 369 27.89 -13.30 12.22
C ASP A 369 26.45 -12.77 12.14
N LYS A 370 25.60 -13.15 13.11
CA LYS A 370 24.22 -12.65 13.21
C LYS A 370 23.80 -12.55 14.69
N GLY A 371 23.36 -11.36 15.10
CA GLY A 371 22.74 -11.08 16.40
C GLY A 371 21.36 -10.44 16.23
N GLU A 372 20.75 -10.01 17.35
CA GLU A 372 19.39 -9.41 17.34
C GLU A 372 19.33 -8.09 16.56
N SER A 373 20.35 -7.24 16.67
CA SER A 373 20.39 -5.91 16.04
C SER A 373 21.58 -5.70 15.10
N ARG A 374 22.34 -6.76 14.80
CA ARG A 374 23.52 -6.70 13.93
C ARG A 374 23.66 -7.93 13.04
N GLN A 375 24.22 -7.75 11.85
CA GLN A 375 24.60 -8.85 10.97
C GLN A 375 25.89 -8.50 10.24
N VAL A 376 26.82 -9.46 10.13
CA VAL A 376 28.05 -9.30 9.37
C VAL A 376 28.03 -10.24 8.18
N LYS A 377 28.27 -9.72 6.98
CA LYS A 377 28.34 -10.48 5.73
C LYS A 377 29.71 -10.28 5.07
N ARG A 378 30.18 -11.32 4.38
CA ARG A 378 31.21 -11.20 3.34
C ARG A 378 30.52 -11.23 2.00
N ILE A 379 30.65 -10.17 1.21
CA ILE A 379 30.10 -10.03 -0.13
C ILE A 379 31.25 -10.24 -1.12
N THR A 380 31.09 -11.16 -2.06
CA THR A 380 32.04 -11.43 -3.14
C THR A 380 31.38 -11.03 -4.45
N VAL A 381 31.99 -10.10 -5.20
CA VAL A 381 31.46 -9.57 -6.46
C VAL A 381 32.43 -9.91 -7.60
N MET A 382 31.93 -10.58 -8.64
CA MET A 382 32.73 -11.00 -9.79
C MET A 382 33.20 -9.79 -10.62
N PRO A 383 34.32 -9.90 -11.36
CA PRO A 383 34.79 -8.84 -12.26
C PRO A 383 33.69 -8.34 -13.21
N GLY A 384 33.50 -7.02 -13.27
CA GLY A 384 32.48 -6.36 -14.10
C GLY A 384 31.04 -6.47 -13.60
N ALA A 385 30.79 -7.14 -12.47
CA ALA A 385 29.46 -7.29 -11.90
C ALA A 385 29.14 -6.20 -10.86
N ARG A 386 27.84 -5.93 -10.66
CA ARG A 386 27.36 -4.96 -9.68
C ARG A 386 26.08 -5.41 -8.99
N LEU A 387 25.85 -4.89 -7.80
CA LEU A 387 24.58 -5.07 -7.07
C LEU A 387 23.50 -4.15 -7.65
N SER A 388 22.24 -4.39 -7.31
CA SER A 388 21.12 -3.48 -7.63
C SER A 388 21.31 -2.13 -6.94
N LEU A 389 20.75 -1.06 -7.51
CA LEU A 389 20.64 0.21 -6.78
C LEU A 389 19.53 0.05 -5.74
N GLN A 390 19.86 0.23 -4.47
CA GLN A 390 18.97 -0.14 -3.38
C GLN A 390 19.01 0.83 -2.19
N SER A 391 18.06 0.71 -1.27
CA SER A 391 18.08 1.35 0.05
C SER A 391 17.36 0.47 1.09
N HIS A 392 17.41 0.86 2.36
CA HIS A 392 16.86 0.13 3.50
C HIS A 392 16.07 1.06 4.43
N HIS A 393 14.94 0.62 4.99
CA HIS A 393 14.14 1.45 5.90
C HIS A 393 14.64 1.40 7.34
N TYR A 394 15.19 0.27 7.78
CA TYR A 394 15.41 0.01 9.21
C TYR A 394 16.87 -0.24 9.59
N ARG A 395 17.78 -0.30 8.61
CA ARG A 395 19.20 -0.57 8.85
C ARG A 395 20.14 0.38 8.12
N SER A 396 21.27 0.65 8.77
CA SER A 396 22.48 1.22 8.16
C SER A 396 23.48 0.11 7.87
N GLU A 397 24.45 0.41 7.01
CA GLU A 397 25.49 -0.54 6.61
C GLU A 397 26.87 0.12 6.66
N HIS A 398 27.90 -0.67 6.92
CA HIS A 398 29.30 -0.25 6.81
C HIS A 398 30.03 -1.29 5.99
N TRP A 399 30.58 -0.87 4.85
CA TRP A 399 31.32 -1.73 3.94
C TRP A 399 32.82 -1.51 4.06
N VAL A 400 33.60 -2.57 4.17
CA VAL A 400 35.07 -2.57 4.20
C VAL A 400 35.59 -3.43 3.06
N VAL A 401 36.40 -2.87 2.16
CA VAL A 401 36.99 -3.63 1.05
C VAL A 401 38.17 -4.46 1.54
N VAL A 402 38.07 -5.79 1.43
CA VAL A 402 39.12 -6.73 1.87
C VAL A 402 40.04 -7.15 0.72
N SER A 403 39.51 -7.24 -0.50
CA SER A 403 40.26 -7.57 -1.71
C SER A 403 39.61 -6.94 -2.94
N GLY A 404 40.38 -6.65 -3.99
CA GLY A 404 39.88 -6.01 -5.21
C GLY A 404 39.66 -4.49 -5.06
N SER A 405 38.90 -3.92 -6.00
CA SER A 405 38.53 -2.49 -6.01
C SER A 405 37.03 -2.34 -6.23
N ALA A 406 36.40 -1.48 -5.45
CA ALA A 406 34.97 -1.19 -5.51
C ALA A 406 34.72 0.21 -6.06
N LEU A 407 33.62 0.37 -6.79
CA LEU A 407 32.98 1.66 -7.02
C LEU A 407 31.64 1.62 -6.31
N VAL A 408 31.47 2.49 -5.31
CA VAL A 408 30.25 2.59 -4.51
C VAL A 408 29.44 3.79 -4.98
N THR A 409 28.20 3.56 -5.42
CA THR A 409 27.23 4.64 -5.57
C THR A 409 26.65 4.97 -4.21
N LEU A 410 26.59 6.24 -3.83
CA LEU A 410 25.88 6.73 -2.65
C LEU A 410 25.05 7.96 -3.06
N ASN A 411 23.73 7.82 -3.09
CA ASN A 411 22.81 8.72 -3.80
C ASN A 411 23.23 8.94 -5.25
N ASP A 412 23.70 10.14 -5.58
CA ASP A 412 24.15 10.52 -6.91
C ASP A 412 25.68 10.49 -7.05
N ASP A 413 26.41 10.27 -5.94
CA ASP A 413 27.86 10.26 -5.91
C ASP A 413 28.45 8.88 -6.25
N GLN A 414 29.58 8.87 -6.97
CA GLN A 414 30.36 7.67 -7.31
C GLN A 414 31.70 7.69 -6.57
N ILE A 415 31.88 6.78 -5.63
CA ILE A 415 33.01 6.78 -4.68
C ILE A 415 33.86 5.53 -4.91
N PRO A 416 35.07 5.63 -5.49
CA PRO A 416 35.97 4.50 -5.62
C PRO A 416 36.60 4.14 -4.27
N LEU A 417 36.65 2.85 -3.94
CA LEU A 417 37.30 2.31 -2.74
C LEU A 417 38.32 1.22 -3.12
N LYS A 418 39.46 1.25 -2.45
CA LYS A 418 40.54 0.27 -2.55
C LYS A 418 40.58 -0.64 -1.33
N LYS A 419 41.34 -1.73 -1.42
CA LYS A 419 41.63 -2.63 -0.29
C LYS A 419 42.04 -1.86 0.97
N GLY A 420 41.35 -2.13 2.07
CA GLY A 420 41.54 -1.50 3.38
C GLY A 420 40.68 -0.26 3.61
N GLU A 421 40.07 0.31 2.58
CA GLU A 421 39.16 1.46 2.70
C GLU A 421 37.74 1.00 3.03
N SER A 422 36.93 1.92 3.58
CA SER A 422 35.58 1.62 4.03
C SER A 422 34.63 2.80 3.83
N ILE A 423 33.33 2.52 3.81
CA ILE A 423 32.27 3.52 3.68
C ILE A 423 31.08 3.19 4.56
N PHE A 424 30.51 4.21 5.20
CA PHE A 424 29.26 4.10 5.95
C PHE A 424 28.07 4.51 5.07
N ILE A 425 27.02 3.72 5.11
CA ILE A 425 25.80 3.87 4.33
C ILE A 425 24.64 4.12 5.32
N PRO A 426 24.12 5.35 5.40
CA PRO A 426 23.00 5.66 6.29
C PRO A 426 21.69 4.98 5.88
N ILE A 427 20.76 4.85 6.85
CA ILE A 427 19.38 4.40 6.62
C ILE A 427 18.74 5.24 5.50
N GLN A 428 17.91 4.60 4.67
CA GLN A 428 17.17 5.20 3.54
C GLN A 428 18.03 5.83 2.44
N THR A 429 19.36 5.65 2.48
CA THR A 429 20.26 6.18 1.45
C THR A 429 20.31 5.23 0.26
N LYS A 430 20.17 5.76 -0.96
CA LYS A 430 20.33 4.95 -2.17
C LYS A 430 21.80 4.56 -2.32
N HIS A 431 22.10 3.29 -2.53
CA HIS A 431 23.48 2.83 -2.65
C HIS A 431 23.61 1.61 -3.56
N ARG A 432 24.82 1.40 -4.08
CA ARG A 432 25.17 0.26 -4.96
C ARG A 432 26.67 -0.06 -4.86
N LEU A 433 27.03 -1.34 -4.89
CA LEU A 433 28.42 -1.81 -5.02
C LEU A 433 28.69 -2.31 -6.45
N HIS A 434 29.78 -1.88 -7.08
CA HIS A 434 30.22 -2.32 -8.40
C HIS A 434 31.69 -2.74 -8.36
N ASN A 435 32.01 -3.92 -8.87
CA ASN A 435 33.38 -4.33 -9.13
C ASN A 435 33.81 -3.91 -10.55
N CYS A 436 34.49 -2.76 -10.66
CA CYS A 436 35.04 -2.28 -11.94
C CYS A 436 36.41 -2.88 -12.29
N GLY A 437 36.97 -3.74 -11.43
CA GLY A 437 38.27 -4.36 -11.61
C GLY A 437 38.23 -5.69 -12.36
N THR A 438 39.41 -6.24 -12.63
CA THR A 438 39.61 -7.56 -13.26
C THR A 438 39.76 -8.71 -12.26
N GLU A 439 39.90 -8.40 -10.97
CA GLU A 439 40.02 -9.36 -9.88
C GLU A 439 38.70 -9.47 -9.10
N ILE A 440 38.52 -10.55 -8.35
CA ILE A 440 37.35 -10.73 -7.48
C ILE A 440 37.38 -9.67 -6.37
N LEU A 441 36.27 -8.94 -6.22
CA LEU A 441 36.06 -7.98 -5.14
C LEU A 441 35.47 -8.70 -3.93
N GLU A 442 36.09 -8.53 -2.76
CA GLU A 442 35.55 -8.97 -1.48
C GLU A 442 35.33 -7.79 -0.54
N VAL A 443 34.13 -7.70 0.02
CA VAL A 443 33.71 -6.65 0.95
C VAL A 443 33.15 -7.30 2.22
N ILE A 444 33.53 -6.78 3.39
CA ILE A 444 32.85 -7.09 4.65
C ILE A 444 31.80 -6.02 4.88
N GLU A 445 30.55 -6.44 4.95
CA GLU A 445 29.41 -5.60 5.29
C GLU A 445 29.02 -5.84 6.74
N VAL A 446 28.89 -4.76 7.50
CA VAL A 446 28.34 -4.75 8.85
C VAL A 446 27.02 -4.00 8.82
N GLN A 447 25.92 -4.70 9.06
CA GLN A 447 24.58 -4.15 9.13
C GLN A 447 24.18 -3.88 10.58
N ASN A 448 23.57 -2.72 10.86
CA ASN A 448 23.02 -2.35 12.17
C ASN A 448 21.62 -1.78 12.04
N GLY A 449 20.66 -2.28 12.83
CA GLY A 449 19.27 -1.83 12.74
C GLY A 449 18.30 -2.63 13.59
N SER A 450 17.05 -2.17 13.68
CA SER A 450 15.95 -2.86 14.38
C SER A 450 15.40 -4.04 13.55
N TYR A 451 15.63 -4.04 12.23
CA TYR A 451 15.25 -5.12 11.33
C TYR A 451 16.32 -5.30 10.24
N LEU A 452 16.77 -6.55 10.04
CA LEU A 452 17.89 -6.89 9.15
C LEU A 452 17.49 -7.87 8.02
N GLY A 453 16.19 -8.07 7.81
CA GLY A 453 15.69 -8.96 6.76
C GLY A 453 16.07 -8.51 5.35
N GLU A 454 16.23 -9.45 4.42
CA GLU A 454 16.48 -9.17 2.99
C GLU A 454 15.25 -8.55 2.29
N ASP A 455 14.09 -8.58 2.94
CA ASP A 455 12.86 -7.91 2.56
C ASP A 455 12.83 -6.41 2.92
N ASP A 456 13.78 -5.91 3.71
CA ASP A 456 14.01 -4.47 3.92
C ASP A 456 14.65 -3.78 2.69
N ILE A 457 15.06 -4.56 1.69
CA ILE A 457 15.74 -4.04 0.49
C ILE A 457 14.72 -3.43 -0.47
N ILE A 458 14.73 -2.10 -0.58
CA ILE A 458 14.05 -1.35 -1.65
C ILE A 458 14.97 -1.33 -2.87
N ARG A 459 14.49 -1.72 -4.05
CA ARG A 459 15.28 -1.71 -5.30
C ARG A 459 14.76 -0.64 -6.25
N TYR A 460 15.66 0.19 -6.77
CA TYR A 460 15.35 1.26 -7.73
C TYR A 460 15.76 0.89 -9.15
N GLU A 461 16.88 0.18 -9.30
CA GLU A 461 17.38 -0.31 -10.58
C GLU A 461 17.91 -1.74 -10.38
N ASP A 462 17.40 -2.68 -11.16
CA ASP A 462 17.80 -4.08 -11.12
C ASP A 462 18.23 -4.59 -12.49
N ASP A 463 19.45 -5.10 -12.60
CA ASP A 463 19.98 -5.68 -13.85
C ASP A 463 19.56 -7.15 -14.05
N PHE A 464 18.86 -7.73 -13.08
CA PHE A 464 18.66 -9.18 -12.97
C PHE A 464 17.20 -9.63 -13.17
N GLY A 465 16.35 -8.73 -13.68
CA GLY A 465 14.96 -9.06 -14.07
C GLY A 465 14.06 -9.52 -12.93
N ARG A 466 14.38 -9.18 -11.67
CA ARG A 466 13.53 -9.55 -10.53
C ARG A 466 12.33 -8.61 -10.48
N PRO A 467 11.09 -9.13 -10.35
CA PRO A 467 9.95 -8.27 -10.12
C PRO A 467 10.16 -7.53 -8.79
N ALA A 468 9.81 -6.24 -8.74
CA ALA A 468 9.74 -5.53 -7.47
C ALA A 468 8.79 -6.32 -6.55
N LYS A 469 9.29 -6.78 -5.38
CA LYS A 469 8.39 -7.40 -4.38
C LYS A 469 7.30 -6.40 -4.07
N ASN A 470 6.04 -6.81 -4.21
CA ASN A 470 4.91 -5.95 -3.96
C ASN A 470 4.91 -5.55 -2.47
N LYS A 471 5.33 -4.31 -2.18
CA LYS A 471 5.39 -3.71 -0.83
C LYS A 471 4.08 -3.94 -0.06
N ALA A 472 2.96 -3.90 -0.77
CA ALA A 472 1.64 -4.13 -0.18
C ALA A 472 1.47 -5.56 0.34
N GLU A 473 1.97 -6.57 -0.37
CA GLU A 473 1.87 -7.98 0.03
C GLU A 473 2.70 -8.25 1.29
N GLN A 474 3.89 -7.67 1.38
CA GLN A 474 4.73 -7.79 2.58
C GLN A 474 4.03 -7.20 3.82
N GLN A 475 3.47 -6.00 3.69
CA GLN A 475 2.75 -5.34 4.76
C GLN A 475 1.46 -6.10 5.15
N TYR A 476 0.75 -6.64 4.16
CA TYR A 476 -0.41 -7.50 4.40
C TYR A 476 -0.05 -8.78 5.18
N GLN A 477 1.02 -9.48 4.79
CA GLN A 477 1.48 -10.66 5.52
C GLN A 477 2.00 -10.31 6.92
N HIS A 478 2.69 -9.18 7.07
CA HIS A 478 3.13 -8.67 8.37
C HIS A 478 1.94 -8.44 9.30
N TRP A 479 0.87 -7.79 8.83
CA TRP A 479 -0.37 -7.62 9.58
C TRP A 479 -1.00 -8.96 9.95
N LEU A 480 -1.19 -9.87 8.99
CA LEU A 480 -1.76 -11.21 9.26
C LEU A 480 -0.98 -11.99 10.33
N GLY A 481 0.34 -11.83 10.35
CA GLY A 481 1.26 -12.46 11.30
C GLY A 481 1.22 -11.86 12.71
N GLN A 482 0.60 -10.70 12.92
CA GLN A 482 0.52 -10.09 14.25
C GLN A 482 -0.44 -10.86 15.16
N GLY A 483 0.08 -11.36 16.29
CA GLY A 483 -0.70 -12.10 17.28
C GLY A 483 -1.75 -11.25 17.99
N ALA A 484 -1.52 -9.94 18.10
CA ALA A 484 -2.36 -9.00 18.85
C ALA A 484 -3.56 -8.43 18.05
N LEU A 485 -3.80 -8.89 16.82
CA LEU A 485 -4.95 -8.41 16.03
C LEU A 485 -6.28 -8.88 16.61
N ASP A 486 -7.23 -7.95 16.70
CA ASP A 486 -8.63 -8.25 16.98
C ASP A 486 -9.28 -9.09 15.88
N GLU A 487 -10.32 -9.82 16.27
CA GLU A 487 -10.99 -10.80 15.40
C GLU A 487 -11.63 -10.17 14.17
N VAL A 488 -12.17 -8.95 14.29
CA VAL A 488 -12.82 -8.23 13.18
C VAL A 488 -11.76 -7.89 12.13
N THR A 489 -10.68 -7.23 12.53
CA THR A 489 -9.57 -6.89 11.64
C THR A 489 -8.96 -8.15 11.01
N ARG A 490 -8.76 -9.22 11.80
CA ARG A 490 -8.25 -10.50 11.29
C ARG A 490 -9.20 -11.12 10.26
N GLY A 491 -10.51 -11.09 10.50
CA GLY A 491 -11.52 -11.58 9.56
C GLY A 491 -11.51 -10.80 8.25
N GLU A 492 -11.43 -9.47 8.31
CA GLU A 492 -11.35 -8.61 7.12
C GLU A 492 -10.06 -8.87 6.32
N LEU A 493 -8.91 -9.03 6.99
CA LEU A 493 -7.65 -9.41 6.34
C LEU A 493 -7.77 -10.76 5.64
N LEU A 494 -8.30 -11.78 6.32
CA LEU A 494 -8.46 -13.12 5.74
C LEU A 494 -9.40 -13.11 4.52
N ALA A 495 -10.42 -12.25 4.52
CA ALA A 495 -11.31 -12.06 3.37
C ALA A 495 -10.64 -11.36 2.16
N MET A 496 -9.48 -10.73 2.36
CA MET A 496 -8.69 -10.11 1.28
C MET A 496 -7.72 -11.10 0.62
N LYS A 497 -7.59 -12.32 1.15
CA LYS A 497 -6.64 -13.32 0.63
C LYS A 497 -6.91 -13.63 -0.84
N GLY A 498 -5.90 -13.37 -1.68
CA GLY A 498 -5.97 -13.58 -3.13
C GLY A 498 -6.46 -12.38 -3.94
N ASP A 499 -6.86 -11.28 -3.30
CA ASP A 499 -7.26 -10.04 -3.97
C ASP A 499 -6.11 -9.02 -3.97
N GLN A 500 -5.24 -9.12 -4.97
CA GLN A 500 -4.04 -8.28 -5.09
C GLN A 500 -4.37 -6.79 -5.25
N ALA A 501 -5.49 -6.44 -5.87
CA ALA A 501 -5.90 -5.04 -6.02
C ALA A 501 -6.27 -4.45 -4.66
N ARG A 502 -7.07 -5.17 -3.87
CA ARG A 502 -7.47 -4.75 -2.53
C ARG A 502 -6.29 -4.73 -1.55
N ILE A 503 -5.37 -5.69 -1.63
CA ILE A 503 -4.12 -5.68 -0.87
C ILE A 503 -3.29 -4.44 -1.24
N SER A 504 -3.09 -4.16 -2.53
CA SER A 504 -2.37 -2.97 -2.99
C SER A 504 -2.99 -1.67 -2.47
N ASP A 505 -4.31 -1.55 -2.50
CA ASP A 505 -5.04 -0.37 -2.06
C ASP A 505 -4.96 -0.14 -0.53
N HIS A 506 -5.00 -1.22 0.26
CA HIS A 506 -4.94 -1.13 1.73
C HIS A 506 -3.52 -1.03 2.31
N PHE A 507 -2.51 -1.54 1.58
CA PHE A 507 -1.15 -1.72 2.11
C PHE A 507 -0.03 -1.11 1.24
N GLY A 508 -0.33 -0.61 0.05
CA GLY A 508 0.68 -0.07 -0.86
C GLY A 508 1.32 1.23 -0.37
N GLU A 509 0.53 2.09 0.26
CA GLU A 509 0.97 3.34 0.87
C GLU A 509 0.43 3.48 2.29
N GLU A 510 1.13 4.23 3.13
CA GLU A 510 0.68 4.51 4.48
C GLU A 510 -0.18 5.77 4.50
N LEU A 511 -1.22 5.77 5.34
CA LEU A 511 -2.10 6.90 5.53
C LEU A 511 -1.33 8.05 6.20
N LEU A 512 -1.06 9.11 5.45
CA LEU A 512 -0.21 10.21 5.92
C LEU A 512 -0.86 11.04 7.04
N PHE A 513 -0.09 11.29 8.11
CA PHE A 513 -0.44 12.27 9.13
C PHE A 513 -0.19 13.68 8.58
N GLY A 514 -1.26 14.35 8.15
CA GLY A 514 -1.19 15.69 7.56
C GLY A 514 -1.19 16.80 8.60
N THR A 515 -1.06 18.04 8.11
CA THR A 515 -1.03 19.25 8.94
C THR A 515 -2.37 19.61 9.62
N GLY A 516 -3.39 18.74 9.52
CA GLY A 516 -4.69 18.87 10.17
C GLY A 516 -5.20 17.56 10.78
N GLY A 517 -4.30 16.58 10.96
CA GLY A 517 -4.66 15.23 11.40
C GLY A 517 -4.62 14.19 10.27
N ILE A 518 -5.22 13.03 10.53
CA ILE A 518 -5.34 11.92 9.57
C ILE A 518 -6.81 11.82 9.10
N ARG A 519 -7.02 11.47 7.83
CA ARG A 519 -8.34 11.11 7.28
C ARG A 519 -8.16 9.99 6.27
N GLY A 520 -9.03 8.99 6.30
CA GLY A 520 -8.99 7.87 5.36
C GLY A 520 -10.25 7.00 5.40
N ILE A 521 -10.32 6.06 4.48
CA ILE A 521 -11.38 5.04 4.46
C ILE A 521 -11.16 4.07 5.64
N ILE A 522 -12.24 3.67 6.28
CA ILE A 522 -12.24 2.72 7.38
C ILE A 522 -11.92 1.31 6.85
N GLY A 523 -11.04 0.56 7.52
CA GLY A 523 -10.73 -0.82 7.17
C GLY A 523 -9.37 -1.30 7.68
N PRO A 524 -8.95 -2.53 7.35
CA PRO A 524 -7.67 -3.08 7.79
C PRO A 524 -6.51 -2.51 6.97
N GLY A 525 -5.33 -2.39 7.58
CA GLY A 525 -4.10 -1.99 6.89
C GLY A 525 -3.64 -0.56 7.17
N ILE A 526 -2.44 -0.27 6.68
CA ILE A 526 -1.73 0.99 6.96
C ILE A 526 -2.28 2.19 6.16
N ASN A 527 -3.03 1.94 5.07
CA ASN A 527 -3.72 2.97 4.30
C ASN A 527 -5.17 3.20 4.74
N ARG A 528 -5.55 2.80 5.95
CA ARG A 528 -6.94 2.82 6.42
C ARG A 528 -7.07 3.38 7.82
N MET A 529 -8.22 3.97 8.10
CA MET A 529 -8.62 4.32 9.46
C MET A 529 -9.04 3.05 10.20
N ASN A 530 -8.32 2.72 11.26
CA ASN A 530 -8.63 1.62 12.16
C ASN A 530 -8.07 1.91 13.55
N ARG A 531 -8.41 1.04 14.53
CA ARG A 531 -8.01 1.23 15.91
C ARG A 531 -6.49 1.31 16.11
N TYR A 532 -5.68 0.61 15.30
CA TYR A 532 -4.21 0.61 15.43
C TYR A 532 -3.64 1.97 15.03
N ILE A 533 -4.11 2.54 13.91
CA ILE A 533 -3.71 3.88 13.47
C ILE A 533 -4.14 4.95 14.50
N ILE A 534 -5.36 4.84 15.05
CA ILE A 534 -5.85 5.74 16.11
C ILE A 534 -4.99 5.65 17.37
N ARG A 535 -4.68 4.43 17.81
CA ARG A 535 -3.83 4.18 18.97
C ARG A 535 -2.43 4.74 18.79
N ARG A 536 -1.82 4.54 17.62
CA ARG A 536 -0.51 5.11 17.29
C ARG A 536 -0.53 6.63 17.32
N ALA A 537 -1.55 7.27 16.74
CA ALA A 537 -1.72 8.71 16.80
C ALA A 537 -1.87 9.23 18.24
N ALA A 538 -2.67 8.54 19.07
CA ALA A 538 -2.85 8.89 20.48
C ALA A 538 -1.57 8.68 21.32
N GLN A 539 -0.81 7.62 21.03
CA GLN A 539 0.47 7.32 21.67
C GLN A 539 1.49 8.42 21.35
N GLY A 540 1.64 8.79 20.07
CA GLY A 540 2.53 9.88 19.68
C GLY A 540 2.13 11.23 20.27
N LEU A 541 0.82 11.51 20.41
CA LEU A 541 0.34 12.69 21.13
C LEU A 541 0.68 12.63 22.63
N ALA A 542 0.54 11.47 23.27
CA ALA A 542 0.87 11.29 24.68
C ALA A 542 2.37 11.53 24.93
N GLU A 543 3.23 10.97 24.08
CA GLU A 543 4.68 11.17 24.11
C GLU A 543 5.06 12.64 23.92
N TYR A 544 4.44 13.30 22.93
CA TYR A 544 4.63 14.72 22.71
C TYR A 544 4.26 15.55 23.96
N ILE A 545 3.10 15.31 24.56
CA ILE A 545 2.66 16.02 25.78
C ILE A 545 3.61 15.72 26.95
N ASN A 546 4.04 14.48 27.11
CA ASN A 546 4.98 14.06 28.16
C ASN A 546 6.33 14.77 28.02
N ALA A 547 6.82 14.94 26.79
CA ALA A 547 8.06 15.65 26.50
C ALA A 547 8.00 17.14 26.87
N LEU A 548 6.82 17.76 26.78
CA LEU A 548 6.61 19.16 27.20
C LEU A 548 6.65 19.36 28.72
N LYS A 549 6.51 18.27 29.51
CA LYS A 549 6.48 18.28 30.99
C LYS A 549 5.51 19.35 31.57
N PRO A 550 4.25 19.43 31.11
CA PRO A 550 3.30 20.39 31.68
C PRO A 550 3.04 20.06 33.16
N ALA A 551 2.70 21.06 33.96
CA ALA A 551 2.28 20.81 35.34
C ALA A 551 1.04 19.90 35.35
N PRO A 552 0.88 19.01 36.36
CA PRO A 552 -0.14 17.96 36.34
C PRO A 552 -1.57 18.45 36.07
N ALA A 553 -1.92 19.64 36.55
CA ALA A 553 -3.24 20.25 36.34
C ALA A 553 -3.57 20.55 34.86
N PHE A 554 -2.56 20.67 33.99
CA PHE A 554 -2.69 20.97 32.56
C PHE A 554 -2.43 19.74 31.68
N LYS A 555 -2.01 18.62 32.28
CA LYS A 555 -1.69 17.38 31.57
C LYS A 555 -2.98 16.62 31.22
N ARG A 556 -3.84 17.28 30.45
CA ARG A 556 -5.19 16.84 30.08
C ARG A 556 -5.41 16.91 28.58
N VAL A 557 -6.22 16.03 28.04
CA VAL A 557 -6.68 16.07 26.64
C VAL A 557 -8.20 16.00 26.60
N ALA A 558 -8.83 16.95 25.90
CA ALA A 558 -10.26 16.88 25.61
C ALA A 558 -10.52 16.06 24.33
N ILE A 559 -11.55 15.23 24.30
CA ILE A 559 -11.88 14.40 23.14
C ILE A 559 -13.36 14.55 22.80
N ALA A 560 -13.63 14.96 21.56
CA ALA A 560 -14.95 14.97 20.94
C ALA A 560 -14.95 14.06 19.70
N PHE A 561 -16.14 13.72 19.22
CA PHE A 561 -16.31 12.90 18.04
C PHE A 561 -17.65 13.19 17.38
N ASP A 562 -17.78 12.90 16.09
CA ASP A 562 -19.05 13.02 15.36
C ASP A 562 -19.83 11.71 15.31
N THR A 563 -20.91 11.68 14.53
CA THR A 563 -21.91 10.59 14.55
C THR A 563 -21.61 9.43 13.59
N ARG A 564 -20.51 9.47 12.83
CA ARG A 564 -20.18 8.44 11.83
C ARG A 564 -19.71 7.13 12.46
N LEU A 565 -19.61 6.11 11.62
CA LEU A 565 -19.13 4.79 11.99
C LEU A 565 -17.74 4.84 12.67
N TYR A 566 -17.59 4.11 13.78
CA TYR A 566 -16.39 4.02 14.63
C TYR A 566 -15.95 5.29 15.35
N SER A 567 -16.64 6.44 15.21
CA SER A 567 -16.20 7.68 15.87
C SER A 567 -16.17 7.58 17.39
N ARG A 568 -17.18 6.94 17.99
CA ARG A 568 -17.23 6.69 19.44
C ARG A 568 -16.14 5.71 19.88
N GLU A 569 -15.97 4.63 19.12
CA GLU A 569 -14.99 3.58 19.38
C GLU A 569 -13.57 4.13 19.32
N PHE A 570 -13.23 4.87 18.27
CA PHE A 570 -11.93 5.51 18.11
C PHE A 570 -11.66 6.57 19.18
N ALA A 571 -12.68 7.32 19.62
CA ALA A 571 -12.53 8.24 20.75
C ALA A 571 -12.17 7.49 22.05
N ARG A 572 -12.78 6.33 22.29
CA ARG A 572 -12.44 5.46 23.43
C ARG A 572 -11.03 4.89 23.32
N GLU A 573 -10.62 4.42 22.14
CA GLU A 573 -9.27 3.93 21.90
C GLU A 573 -8.20 4.99 22.21
N ALA A 574 -8.41 6.20 21.71
CA ALA A 574 -7.52 7.32 21.99
C ALA A 574 -7.48 7.64 23.50
N ALA A 575 -8.64 7.62 24.17
CA ALA A 575 -8.71 7.86 25.61
C ALA A 575 -7.96 6.81 26.44
N GLN A 576 -8.09 5.52 26.09
CA GLN A 576 -7.40 4.42 26.77
C GLN A 576 -5.88 4.53 26.64
N VAL A 577 -5.38 4.90 25.46
CA VAL A 577 -3.94 5.10 25.22
C VAL A 577 -3.41 6.30 26.00
N LEU A 578 -4.11 7.44 25.95
CA LEU A 578 -3.72 8.63 26.69
C LEU A 578 -3.69 8.39 28.21
N ALA A 579 -4.72 7.72 28.75
CA ALA A 579 -4.79 7.35 30.15
C ALA A 579 -3.65 6.41 30.57
N ALA A 580 -3.31 5.43 29.74
CA ALA A 580 -2.19 4.53 29.98
C ALA A 580 -0.84 5.25 30.06
N ASN A 581 -0.69 6.35 29.31
CA ASN A 581 0.50 7.20 29.31
C ASN A 581 0.46 8.31 30.39
N GLY A 582 -0.47 8.21 31.34
CA GLY A 582 -0.63 9.16 32.46
C GLY A 582 -1.06 10.55 32.01
N VAL A 583 -1.82 10.67 30.92
CA VAL A 583 -2.48 11.89 30.47
C VAL A 583 -3.96 11.78 30.82
N GLN A 584 -4.49 12.72 31.61
CA GLN A 584 -5.90 12.70 31.99
C GLN A 584 -6.78 13.05 30.79
N VAL A 585 -7.90 12.37 30.60
CA VAL A 585 -8.79 12.55 29.46
C VAL A 585 -10.12 13.17 29.90
N LYS A 586 -10.57 14.18 29.16
CA LYS A 586 -11.90 14.80 29.25
C LYS A 586 -12.70 14.40 28.02
N LEU A 587 -13.58 13.40 28.14
CA LEU A 587 -14.27 12.79 27.01
C LEU A 587 -15.72 13.25 26.93
N PHE A 588 -16.19 13.73 25.78
CA PHE A 588 -17.63 13.89 25.58
C PHE A 588 -18.33 12.53 25.51
N LYS A 589 -19.44 12.39 26.22
CA LYS A 589 -20.18 11.10 26.30
C LYS A 589 -20.84 10.72 24.97
N GLU A 590 -21.32 11.74 24.25
CA GLU A 590 -22.02 11.63 22.97
C GLU A 590 -21.38 12.57 21.96
N GLY A 591 -21.79 12.46 20.69
CA GLY A 591 -21.23 13.29 19.64
C GLY A 591 -21.42 14.77 19.94
N ARG A 592 -20.36 15.57 19.73
CA ARG A 592 -20.35 17.02 19.96
C ARG A 592 -19.65 17.77 18.82
N PRO A 593 -20.10 19.00 18.51
CA PRO A 593 -19.48 19.83 17.49
C PRO A 593 -17.97 20.05 17.70
N THR A 594 -17.23 20.09 16.60
CA THR A 594 -15.83 20.56 16.57
C THR A 594 -15.62 21.90 17.29
N PRO A 595 -16.44 22.95 17.09
CA PRO A 595 -16.26 24.23 17.80
C PRO A 595 -16.44 24.13 19.31
N GLU A 596 -17.25 23.19 19.80
CA GLU A 596 -17.40 22.97 21.23
C GLU A 596 -16.17 22.28 21.84
N LEU A 597 -15.51 21.36 21.11
CA LEU A 597 -14.21 20.87 21.53
C LEU A 597 -13.20 22.01 21.62
N SER A 598 -13.14 22.86 20.59
CA SER A 598 -12.25 24.02 20.55
C SER A 598 -12.43 24.92 21.80
N PHE A 599 -13.67 25.14 22.21
CA PHE A 599 -14.02 25.84 23.44
C PHE A 599 -13.60 25.06 24.70
N ALA A 600 -13.98 23.77 24.79
CA ALA A 600 -13.74 22.92 25.95
C ALA A 600 -12.24 22.74 26.27
N VAL A 601 -11.38 22.64 25.25
CA VAL A 601 -9.91 22.59 25.44
C VAL A 601 -9.42 23.78 26.26
N ARG A 602 -9.94 24.97 25.97
CA ARG A 602 -9.53 26.21 26.63
C ARG A 602 -10.16 26.35 28.01
N GLU A 603 -11.44 26.07 28.11
CA GLU A 603 -12.21 26.17 29.37
C GLU A 603 -11.68 25.19 30.42
N LEU A 604 -11.36 23.96 30.01
CA LEU A 604 -10.82 22.91 30.87
C LEU A 604 -9.29 22.96 31.01
N LYS A 605 -8.64 23.91 30.32
CA LYS A 605 -7.18 24.13 30.31
C LYS A 605 -6.40 22.86 29.94
N CYS A 606 -6.85 22.19 28.89
CA CYS A 606 -6.20 20.99 28.34
C CYS A 606 -4.93 21.35 27.57
N ALA A 607 -3.95 20.44 27.58
CA ALA A 607 -2.74 20.55 26.78
C ALA A 607 -3.01 20.34 25.28
N ALA A 608 -4.05 19.57 24.94
CA ALA A 608 -4.47 19.33 23.57
C ALA A 608 -5.96 18.93 23.51
N GLY A 609 -6.49 18.88 22.29
CA GLY A 609 -7.79 18.30 21.98
C GLY A 609 -7.71 17.29 20.82
N ILE A 610 -8.65 16.35 20.78
CA ILE A 610 -8.86 15.42 19.66
C ILE A 610 -10.31 15.52 19.19
N VAL A 611 -10.52 15.70 17.87
CA VAL A 611 -11.83 15.42 17.24
C VAL A 611 -11.70 14.18 16.38
N ILE A 612 -12.54 13.17 16.61
CA ILE A 612 -12.72 12.05 15.69
C ILE A 612 -13.82 12.40 14.69
N THR A 613 -13.43 12.77 13.47
CA THR A 613 -14.35 13.15 12.40
C THR A 613 -13.66 13.23 11.04
N ALA A 614 -14.40 12.93 9.97
CA ALA A 614 -14.04 13.28 8.60
C ALA A 614 -14.90 14.43 8.01
N SER A 615 -15.58 15.22 8.83
CA SER A 615 -16.45 16.33 8.42
C SER A 615 -17.48 15.87 7.37
N HIS A 616 -17.64 16.57 6.26
CA HIS A 616 -18.62 16.25 5.22
C HIS A 616 -18.27 15.00 4.37
N ASN A 617 -17.20 14.26 4.65
CA ASN A 617 -16.86 13.06 3.86
C ASN A 617 -17.94 11.97 3.98
N PRO A 618 -18.08 11.10 2.95
CA PRO A 618 -18.97 9.93 2.95
C PRO A 618 -18.80 9.01 4.19
N PRO A 619 -19.80 8.18 4.52
CA PRO A 619 -19.84 7.39 5.76
C PRO A 619 -18.66 6.40 5.92
N GLN A 620 -18.08 5.92 4.82
CA GLN A 620 -16.92 5.02 4.86
C GLN A 620 -15.61 5.70 5.27
N TYR A 621 -15.58 7.04 5.40
CA TYR A 621 -14.41 7.79 5.86
C TYR A 621 -14.52 8.12 7.34
N ASN A 622 -13.39 8.08 8.05
CA ASN A 622 -13.23 8.69 9.37
C ASN A 622 -11.92 9.50 9.41
N GLY A 623 -11.66 10.21 10.51
CA GLY A 623 -10.47 11.02 10.69
C GLY A 623 -10.16 11.31 12.16
N PHE A 624 -8.95 11.78 12.39
CA PHE A 624 -8.40 12.11 13.70
C PHE A 624 -7.73 13.47 13.61
N LYS A 625 -8.36 14.52 14.15
CA LYS A 625 -7.84 15.90 14.15
C LYS A 625 -7.27 16.24 15.52
N ILE A 626 -6.13 16.94 15.57
CA ILE A 626 -5.49 17.38 16.82
C ILE A 626 -5.55 18.90 16.96
N TYR A 627 -5.88 19.33 18.18
CA TYR A 627 -6.00 20.72 18.59
C TYR A 627 -4.94 21.05 19.65
N GLY A 628 -4.34 22.22 19.55
CA GLY A 628 -3.40 22.74 20.53
C GLY A 628 -4.09 23.25 21.80
N PRO A 629 -3.32 23.68 22.81
CA PRO A 629 -3.85 24.20 24.08
C PRO A 629 -4.60 25.53 23.93
N ASP A 630 -4.43 26.20 22.80
CA ASP A 630 -5.19 27.38 22.40
C ASP A 630 -6.59 27.05 21.88
N GLY A 631 -6.93 25.76 21.74
CA GLY A 631 -8.17 25.29 21.15
C GLY A 631 -8.20 25.37 19.63
N GLY A 632 -7.12 25.76 18.96
CA GLY A 632 -7.00 25.79 17.51
C GLY A 632 -6.46 24.48 16.95
N GLN A 633 -6.80 24.15 15.70
CA GLN A 633 -6.19 22.99 15.04
C GLN A 633 -4.68 23.21 14.91
N ALA A 634 -3.89 22.19 15.25
CA ALA A 634 -2.44 22.26 15.29
C ALA A 634 -1.79 22.78 14.00
N VAL A 635 -0.91 23.78 14.12
CA VAL A 635 -0.08 24.34 13.03
C VAL A 635 1.42 24.19 13.35
N SER A 636 2.30 24.51 12.40
CA SER A 636 3.76 24.49 12.59
C SER A 636 4.18 25.50 13.69
N PRO A 637 5.16 25.17 14.56
CA PRO A 637 6.01 23.97 14.57
C PRO A 637 5.43 22.79 15.37
N LEU A 638 4.27 22.96 16.02
CA LEU A 638 3.68 21.91 16.87
C LEU A 638 3.33 20.65 16.05
N ILE A 639 2.71 20.84 14.89
CA ILE A 639 2.25 19.73 14.06
C ILE A 639 3.42 18.93 13.45
N GLU A 640 4.55 19.58 13.13
CA GLU A 640 5.73 18.93 12.56
C GLU A 640 6.34 17.94 13.56
N ARG A 641 6.56 18.39 14.80
CA ARG A 641 7.05 17.54 15.89
C ARG A 641 6.11 16.39 16.20
N LEU A 642 4.81 16.64 16.12
CA LEU A 642 3.79 15.63 16.38
C LEU A 642 3.76 14.56 15.30
N VAL A 643 3.90 14.94 14.03
CA VAL A 643 4.05 13.99 12.90
C VAL A 643 5.28 13.11 13.11
N GLU A 644 6.42 13.69 13.48
CA GLU A 644 7.65 12.95 13.78
C GLU A 644 7.45 11.96 14.95
N THR A 645 6.80 12.41 16.03
CA THR A 645 6.55 11.57 17.21
C THR A 645 5.61 10.42 16.87
N VAL A 646 4.51 10.66 16.15
CA VAL A 646 3.59 9.60 15.70
C VAL A 646 4.28 8.62 14.75
N ALA A 647 5.13 9.12 13.84
CA ALA A 647 5.86 8.29 12.90
C ALA A 647 6.85 7.34 13.61
N ALA A 648 7.44 7.76 14.73
CA ALA A 648 8.38 6.96 15.51
C ALA A 648 7.73 5.82 16.32
N VAL A 649 6.42 5.87 16.55
CA VAL A 649 5.70 4.83 17.31
C VAL A 649 5.51 3.57 16.46
N ASP A 650 5.99 2.42 16.94
CA ASP A 650 5.68 1.12 16.34
C ASP A 650 4.18 0.80 16.46
N LEU A 651 3.56 0.40 15.36
CA LEU A 651 2.11 0.26 15.25
C LEU A 651 1.53 -0.81 16.18
N PHE A 652 2.26 -1.89 16.45
CA PHE A 652 1.75 -3.05 17.18
C PHE A 652 2.33 -3.19 18.58
N HIS A 653 3.60 -2.81 18.78
CA HIS A 653 4.34 -2.99 20.02
C HIS A 653 4.70 -1.66 20.71
N GLY A 654 4.56 -0.53 20.02
CA GLY A 654 4.88 0.80 20.56
C GLY A 654 3.74 1.45 21.35
N VAL A 655 2.54 0.86 21.36
CA VAL A 655 1.34 1.45 21.97
C VAL A 655 1.10 0.89 23.37
N GLN A 656 0.92 1.79 24.34
CA GLN A 656 0.40 1.45 25.67
C GLN A 656 -1.11 1.71 25.73
N SER A 657 -1.86 0.81 26.34
CA SER A 657 -3.32 0.96 26.54
C SER A 657 -3.75 0.32 27.85
N MET A 658 -4.88 0.77 28.39
CA MET A 658 -5.48 0.25 29.62
C MET A 658 -6.99 0.07 29.47
N ASP A 659 -7.59 -0.69 30.39
CA ASP A 659 -9.03 -0.90 30.41
C ASP A 659 -9.79 0.43 30.61
N PHE A 660 -10.86 0.62 29.84
CA PHE A 660 -11.62 1.87 29.83
C PHE A 660 -12.40 2.09 31.13
N GLU A 661 -13.01 1.03 31.68
CA GLU A 661 -13.80 1.11 32.91
C GLU A 661 -12.90 1.34 34.12
N TYR A 662 -11.74 0.68 34.15
CA TYR A 662 -10.71 0.96 35.14
C TYR A 662 -10.26 2.43 35.08
N ALA A 663 -9.93 2.93 33.88
CA ALA A 663 -9.48 4.32 33.70
C ALA A 663 -10.54 5.35 34.10
N LEU A 664 -11.84 5.07 33.85
CA LEU A 664 -12.96 5.86 34.37
C LEU A 664 -13.00 5.84 35.90
N SER A 665 -12.98 4.66 36.51
CA SER A 665 -13.05 4.51 37.98
C SER A 665 -11.86 5.16 38.70
N ALA A 666 -10.69 5.18 38.06
CA ALA A 666 -9.47 5.79 38.56
C ALA A 666 -9.39 7.32 38.32
N GLY A 667 -10.39 7.92 37.67
CA GLY A 667 -10.39 9.36 37.34
C GLY A 667 -9.37 9.77 36.26
N LEU A 668 -8.80 8.79 35.54
CA LEU A 668 -7.91 9.03 34.41
C LEU A 668 -8.69 9.43 33.17
N ILE A 669 -9.93 8.93 33.04
CA ILE A 669 -10.92 9.38 32.05
C ILE A 669 -12.09 9.98 32.84
N GLU A 670 -12.53 11.16 32.46
CA GLU A 670 -13.73 11.81 33.01
C GLU A 670 -14.63 12.29 31.88
N PHE A 671 -15.93 12.06 32.01
CA PHE A 671 -16.88 12.60 31.05
C PHE A 671 -17.05 14.11 31.24
N ILE A 672 -17.08 14.85 30.14
CA ILE A 672 -17.45 16.27 30.14
C ILE A 672 -18.96 16.36 30.39
N GLY A 673 -19.35 17.15 31.39
CA GLY A 673 -20.75 17.35 31.76
C GLY A 673 -21.43 18.51 31.03
N PRO A 674 -22.76 18.65 31.21
CA PRO A 674 -23.58 19.66 30.52
C PRO A 674 -23.23 21.11 30.92
N GLU A 675 -22.42 21.32 31.95
CA GLU A 675 -21.89 22.63 32.31
C GLU A 675 -21.05 23.25 31.20
N ILE A 676 -20.31 22.43 30.44
CA ILE A 676 -19.53 22.92 29.28
C ILE A 676 -20.45 23.27 28.12
N ASP A 677 -21.46 22.44 27.82
CA ASP A 677 -22.48 22.74 26.81
C ASP A 677 -23.15 24.09 27.10
N CYS A 678 -23.50 24.33 28.37
CA CYS A 678 -24.13 25.58 28.80
C CYS A 678 -23.20 26.79 28.69
N ALA A 679 -21.93 26.66 29.10
CA ALA A 679 -20.93 27.72 29.00
C ALA A 679 -20.63 28.07 27.53
N TYR A 680 -20.50 27.06 26.67
CA TYR A 680 -20.32 27.23 25.23
C TYR A 680 -21.51 27.95 24.59
N LEU A 681 -22.74 27.49 24.84
CA LEU A 681 -23.95 28.15 24.33
C LEU A 681 -24.11 29.58 24.84
N GLN A 682 -23.71 29.87 26.09
CA GLN A 682 -23.70 31.24 26.60
C GLN A 682 -22.69 32.11 25.85
N ALA A 683 -21.49 31.59 25.56
CA ALA A 683 -20.49 32.28 24.77
C ALA A 683 -20.99 32.56 23.33
N VAL A 684 -21.67 31.59 22.71
CA VAL A 684 -22.33 31.76 21.41
C VAL A 684 -23.41 32.85 21.46
N ARG A 685 -24.33 32.79 22.43
CA ARG A 685 -25.42 33.79 22.58
C ARG A 685 -24.89 35.20 22.85
N SER A 686 -23.71 35.32 23.47
CA SER A 686 -23.07 36.62 23.70
C SER A 686 -22.60 37.31 22.41
N GLN A 687 -22.57 36.60 21.28
CA GLN A 687 -22.24 37.18 19.96
C GLN A 687 -23.42 37.87 19.27
N SER A 688 -24.63 37.79 19.84
CA SER A 688 -25.83 38.46 19.35
C SER A 688 -25.60 39.94 19.06
N GLN A 689 -26.15 40.44 17.95
CA GLN A 689 -26.02 41.82 17.48
C GLN A 689 -27.34 42.59 17.51
N SER A 690 -28.48 41.91 17.72
CA SER A 690 -29.76 42.57 17.88
C SER A 690 -30.79 41.74 18.67
N ARG A 691 -31.96 42.34 18.91
CA ARG A 691 -33.14 41.66 19.47
C ARG A 691 -34.33 41.96 18.54
N PRO A 692 -34.44 41.29 17.38
CA PRO A 692 -35.51 41.52 16.43
C PRO A 692 -36.89 41.28 17.03
N ALA A 693 -37.87 42.05 16.61
CA ALA A 693 -39.27 41.83 16.95
C ALA A 693 -39.92 40.82 16.00
N GLY A 694 -39.48 40.81 14.74
CA GLY A 694 -39.94 39.91 13.70
C GLY A 694 -39.57 38.47 14.00
N ARG A 695 -40.45 37.56 13.61
CA ARG A 695 -40.24 36.12 13.75
C ARG A 695 -39.94 35.51 12.39
N VAL A 696 -38.93 34.65 12.28
CA VAL A 696 -38.62 33.89 11.06
C VAL A 696 -38.84 32.41 11.29
N LYS A 697 -39.47 31.74 10.34
CA LYS A 697 -39.63 30.29 10.36
C LYS A 697 -38.43 29.63 9.72
N VAL A 698 -37.74 28.82 10.51
CA VAL A 698 -36.47 28.18 10.14
C VAL A 698 -36.68 26.67 10.09
N VAL A 699 -36.36 26.06 8.96
CA VAL A 699 -36.16 24.61 8.87
C VAL A 699 -34.69 24.32 9.13
N PHE A 700 -34.41 23.42 10.07
CA PHE A 700 -33.05 23.00 10.38
C PHE A 700 -32.83 21.52 10.08
N THR A 701 -31.70 21.21 9.47
CA THR A 701 -31.21 19.84 9.35
C THR A 701 -29.74 19.73 9.76
N PRO A 702 -29.39 18.82 10.68
CA PRO A 702 -28.00 18.57 11.02
C PRO A 702 -27.36 17.51 10.12
N LEU A 703 -28.10 16.97 9.14
CA LEU A 703 -27.63 15.88 8.26
C LEU A 703 -27.11 14.66 9.05
N HIS A 704 -27.83 14.27 10.11
CA HIS A 704 -27.45 13.27 11.11
C HIS A 704 -26.20 13.62 11.94
N GLY A 705 -25.72 14.85 11.84
CA GLY A 705 -24.53 15.37 12.50
C GLY A 705 -24.72 15.86 13.92
N THR A 706 -23.61 16.29 14.52
CA THR A 706 -23.52 16.79 15.88
C THR A 706 -24.26 18.11 16.11
N GLY A 707 -24.57 18.88 15.06
CA GLY A 707 -25.41 20.08 15.15
C GLY A 707 -26.78 19.81 15.81
N ALA A 708 -27.27 18.57 15.74
CA ALA A 708 -28.49 18.10 16.40
C ALA A 708 -28.48 18.33 17.92
N SER A 709 -27.30 18.28 18.55
CA SER A 709 -27.15 18.33 20.01
C SER A 709 -27.39 19.71 20.60
N LEU A 710 -27.01 20.77 19.88
CA LEU A 710 -26.98 22.14 20.43
C LEU A 710 -27.84 23.15 19.66
N ILE A 711 -27.84 23.11 18.32
CA ILE A 711 -28.49 24.15 17.50
C ILE A 711 -30.01 24.22 17.75
N PRO A 712 -30.77 23.10 17.78
CA PRO A 712 -32.20 23.18 18.06
C PRO A 712 -32.50 23.74 19.46
N PHE A 713 -31.69 23.38 20.45
CA PHE A 713 -31.87 23.87 21.82
C PHE A 713 -31.59 25.36 21.93
N LEU A 714 -30.58 25.85 21.21
CA LEU A 714 -30.25 27.26 21.11
C LEU A 714 -31.37 28.04 20.41
N LEU A 715 -31.74 27.65 19.18
CA LEU A 715 -32.69 28.38 18.36
C LEU A 715 -34.12 28.37 18.91
N LYS A 716 -34.58 27.28 19.54
CA LYS A 716 -35.92 27.22 20.16
C LYS A 716 -36.10 28.22 21.31
N LYS A 717 -35.02 28.71 21.91
CA LYS A 717 -35.06 29.71 23.00
C LYS A 717 -35.13 31.14 22.50
N GLU A 718 -34.93 31.37 21.21
CA GLU A 718 -34.90 32.70 20.62
C GLU A 718 -36.30 33.09 20.15
N ALA A 719 -36.85 34.16 20.73
CA ALA A 719 -38.25 34.57 20.49
C ALA A 719 -38.53 34.92 19.01
N HIS A 720 -37.49 35.33 18.27
CA HIS A 720 -37.55 35.68 16.86
C HIS A 720 -37.42 34.45 15.92
N VAL A 721 -37.37 33.22 16.47
CA VAL A 721 -37.26 32.00 15.67
C VAL A 721 -38.49 31.10 15.87
N ASP A 722 -39.02 30.58 14.76
CA ASP A 722 -39.97 29.48 14.72
C ASP A 722 -39.29 28.26 14.09
N LEU A 723 -38.72 27.40 14.94
CA LEU A 723 -37.88 26.30 14.48
C LEU A 723 -38.72 25.06 14.16
N VAL A 724 -38.54 24.52 12.96
CA VAL A 724 -38.96 23.18 12.55
C VAL A 724 -37.71 22.39 12.18
N VAL A 725 -37.63 21.11 12.56
CA VAL A 725 -36.46 20.27 12.26
C VAL A 725 -36.83 19.17 11.28
N VAL A 726 -35.88 18.74 10.47
CA VAL A 726 -36.03 17.53 9.64
C VAL A 726 -35.85 16.31 10.55
N GLU A 727 -36.94 15.81 11.12
CA GLU A 727 -36.95 14.75 12.14
C GLU A 727 -36.15 13.51 11.71
N GLN A 728 -36.24 13.10 10.44
CA GLN A 728 -35.51 11.95 9.90
C GLN A 728 -33.99 12.11 9.99
N GLN A 729 -33.49 13.35 10.03
CA GLN A 729 -32.07 13.68 10.07
C GLN A 729 -31.59 14.09 11.46
N MET A 730 -32.45 14.07 12.49
CA MET A 730 -32.08 14.40 13.87
C MET A 730 -31.41 13.23 14.61
N THR A 731 -31.52 12.01 14.08
CA THR A 731 -30.88 10.82 14.64
C THR A 731 -29.41 10.74 14.24
N ALA A 732 -28.54 10.31 15.16
CA ALA A 732 -27.13 10.03 14.90
C ALA A 732 -26.95 8.73 14.08
N ASP A 733 -27.39 8.76 12.82
CA ASP A 733 -27.24 7.66 11.87
C ASP A 733 -25.82 7.68 11.27
N PRO A 734 -24.98 6.67 11.57
CA PRO A 734 -23.59 6.63 11.10
C PRO A 734 -23.45 6.41 9.60
N GLN A 735 -24.52 6.02 8.89
CA GLN A 735 -24.53 5.82 7.44
C GLN A 735 -25.00 7.06 6.66
N PHE A 736 -25.50 8.10 7.36
CA PHE A 736 -26.10 9.27 6.72
C PHE A 736 -27.20 8.90 5.70
N SER A 737 -28.05 7.92 6.03
CA SER A 737 -28.86 7.16 5.06
C SER A 737 -29.82 7.98 4.19
N THR A 738 -30.17 9.21 4.59
CA THR A 738 -31.07 10.07 3.82
C THR A 738 -30.35 10.94 2.78
N VAL A 739 -29.01 10.95 2.76
CA VAL A 739 -28.21 11.80 1.86
C VAL A 739 -27.06 11.02 1.26
N ARG A 740 -26.64 11.39 0.05
CA ARG A 740 -25.47 10.77 -0.61
C ARG A 740 -24.17 11.13 0.12
N VAL A 741 -24.04 12.39 0.51
CA VAL A 741 -22.91 12.95 1.24
C VAL A 741 -23.46 14.03 2.18
N PRO A 742 -23.07 14.07 3.47
CA PRO A 742 -23.57 15.07 4.41
C PRO A 742 -22.82 16.40 4.25
N ASN A 743 -22.89 17.00 3.05
CA ASN A 743 -22.20 18.23 2.71
C ASN A 743 -23.21 19.38 2.52
N PRO A 744 -23.23 20.40 3.41
CA PRO A 744 -24.13 21.55 3.29
C PRO A 744 -23.76 22.50 2.14
N GLU A 745 -22.67 22.23 1.41
CA GLU A 745 -22.34 22.91 0.14
C GLU A 745 -23.08 22.31 -1.07
N ASP A 746 -23.54 21.05 -0.98
CA ASP A 746 -24.21 20.34 -2.08
C ASP A 746 -25.73 20.59 -2.02
N PRO A 747 -26.32 21.24 -3.04
CA PRO A 747 -27.77 21.46 -3.10
C PRO A 747 -28.62 20.20 -2.94
N ALA A 748 -28.12 19.05 -3.41
CA ALA A 748 -28.87 17.78 -3.35
C ALA A 748 -29.13 17.31 -1.91
N THR A 749 -28.27 17.72 -0.97
CA THR A 749 -28.36 17.38 0.46
C THR A 749 -29.58 18.02 1.14
N PHE A 750 -30.13 19.09 0.57
CA PHE A 750 -31.25 19.84 1.15
C PHE A 750 -32.62 19.27 0.82
N LYS A 751 -32.72 18.21 0.01
CA LYS A 751 -34.00 17.71 -0.52
C LYS A 751 -35.12 17.57 0.54
N LEU A 752 -34.86 16.87 1.64
CA LEU A 752 -35.85 16.70 2.72
C LEU A 752 -36.21 18.03 3.40
N ALA A 753 -35.21 18.89 3.59
CA ALA A 753 -35.41 20.21 4.18
C ALA A 753 -36.21 21.13 3.24
N TYR A 754 -36.05 20.99 1.93
CA TYR A 754 -36.83 21.70 0.90
C TYR A 754 -38.30 21.32 0.91
N ASP A 755 -38.57 20.03 0.96
CA ASP A 755 -39.93 19.49 1.00
C ASP A 755 -40.64 20.02 2.26
N LEU A 756 -39.98 19.92 3.42
CA LEU A 756 -40.48 20.43 4.69
C LEU A 756 -40.65 21.96 4.67
N ALA A 757 -39.68 22.71 4.15
CA ALA A 757 -39.74 24.16 4.08
C ALA A 757 -40.88 24.67 3.18
N SER A 758 -41.21 23.91 2.14
CA SER A 758 -42.35 24.18 1.27
C SER A 758 -43.67 23.89 2.00
N GLU A 759 -43.76 22.77 2.71
CA GLU A 759 -44.94 22.38 3.51
C GLU A 759 -45.25 23.39 4.61
N VAL A 760 -44.25 23.80 5.40
CA VAL A 760 -44.46 24.71 6.54
C VAL A 760 -44.36 26.19 6.17
N ASN A 761 -44.11 26.50 4.90
CA ASN A 761 -43.82 27.84 4.38
C ASN A 761 -42.70 28.54 5.18
N ALA A 762 -41.54 27.90 5.28
CA ALA A 762 -40.39 28.43 6.02
C ALA A 762 -39.71 29.58 5.26
N ASP A 763 -39.17 30.55 6.00
CA ASP A 763 -38.42 31.69 5.45
C ASP A 763 -36.96 31.32 5.13
N LEU A 764 -36.41 30.34 5.87
CA LEU A 764 -35.01 29.97 5.86
C LEU A 764 -34.85 28.45 6.09
N ILE A 765 -33.88 27.85 5.41
CA ILE A 765 -33.34 26.53 5.72
C ILE A 765 -31.89 26.68 6.17
N ILE A 766 -31.51 26.05 7.27
CA ILE A 766 -30.13 25.95 7.75
C ILE A 766 -29.73 24.46 7.76
N ALA A 767 -28.58 24.15 7.17
CA ALA A 767 -27.96 22.83 7.23
C ALA A 767 -26.54 22.89 7.78
N THR A 768 -26.13 21.87 8.54
CA THR A 768 -24.75 21.74 9.04
C THR A 768 -24.16 20.39 8.66
N ASP A 769 -22.83 20.34 8.52
CA ASP A 769 -22.11 19.09 8.31
C ASP A 769 -21.97 18.26 9.61
N PRO A 770 -21.46 17.00 9.54
CA PRO A 770 -21.48 16.09 10.68
C PRO A 770 -20.75 16.57 11.94
N ASP A 771 -19.66 17.32 11.82
CA ASP A 771 -18.93 17.90 12.95
C ASP A 771 -19.31 19.37 13.24
N ALA A 772 -20.34 19.89 12.55
CA ALA A 772 -20.94 21.20 12.76
C ALA A 772 -19.92 22.35 12.78
N ASP A 773 -18.93 22.27 11.89
CA ASP A 773 -17.98 23.34 11.62
C ASP A 773 -18.37 24.12 10.35
N ARG A 774 -19.30 23.59 9.52
CA ARG A 774 -19.83 24.27 8.33
C ARG A 774 -21.33 24.53 8.40
N MET A 775 -21.76 25.61 7.76
CA MET A 775 -23.16 26.01 7.69
C MET A 775 -23.56 26.43 6.26
N GLY A 776 -24.59 25.79 5.73
CA GLY A 776 -25.23 26.13 4.45
C GLY A 776 -26.65 26.64 4.65
N CYS A 777 -27.08 27.56 3.77
CA CYS A 777 -28.37 28.23 3.87
C CYS A 777 -29.15 28.27 2.56
N VAL A 778 -30.47 28.19 2.69
CA VAL A 778 -31.44 28.49 1.63
C VAL A 778 -32.42 29.52 2.16
N VAL A 779 -32.60 30.62 1.44
CA VAL A 779 -33.46 31.73 1.86
C VAL A 779 -34.64 31.91 0.91
N ARG A 780 -35.78 32.35 1.43
CA ARG A 780 -36.92 32.72 0.60
C ARG A 780 -36.78 34.16 0.10
N ASP A 781 -36.95 34.35 -1.20
CA ASP A 781 -36.98 35.68 -1.82
C ASP A 781 -38.39 36.32 -1.76
N ALA A 782 -38.50 37.58 -2.20
CA ALA A 782 -39.75 38.32 -2.22
C ALA A 782 -40.85 37.71 -3.14
N SER A 783 -40.46 36.86 -4.11
CA SER A 783 -41.41 36.11 -4.96
C SER A 783 -41.93 34.84 -4.31
N GLY A 784 -41.39 34.48 -3.15
CA GLY A 784 -41.69 33.23 -2.45
C GLY A 784 -40.82 32.05 -2.89
N LYS A 785 -39.84 32.25 -3.77
CA LYS A 785 -38.93 31.20 -4.24
C LYS A 785 -37.80 30.98 -3.24
N LEU A 786 -37.44 29.73 -3.02
CA LEU A 786 -36.28 29.37 -2.21
C LEU A 786 -34.99 29.44 -3.06
N VAL A 787 -33.99 30.13 -2.54
CA VAL A 787 -32.72 30.47 -3.22
C VAL A 787 -31.55 29.97 -2.36
N HIS A 788 -30.68 29.16 -2.95
CA HIS A 788 -29.42 28.75 -2.33
C HIS A 788 -28.45 29.93 -2.28
N LEU A 789 -27.82 30.11 -1.13
CA LEU A 789 -26.68 31.01 -0.99
C LEU A 789 -25.39 30.20 -0.98
N ASN A 790 -24.38 30.65 -1.71
CA ASN A 790 -23.04 30.08 -1.61
C ASN A 790 -22.30 30.61 -0.37
N GLY A 791 -21.16 30.01 -0.04
CA GLY A 791 -20.44 30.36 1.18
C GLY A 791 -19.91 31.80 1.21
N ASN A 792 -19.53 32.36 0.05
CA ASN A 792 -19.15 33.77 -0.04
C ASN A 792 -20.33 34.70 0.28
N GLN A 793 -21.52 34.42 -0.25
CA GLN A 793 -22.72 35.22 -0.04
C GLN A 793 -23.17 35.19 1.43
N ILE A 794 -23.15 34.01 2.07
CA ILE A 794 -23.45 33.87 3.50
C ILE A 794 -22.45 34.69 4.33
N GLY A 795 -21.15 34.56 4.03
CA GLY A 795 -20.10 35.33 4.71
C GLY A 795 -20.27 36.84 4.55
N VAL A 796 -20.60 37.32 3.34
CA VAL A 796 -20.88 38.73 3.06
C VAL A 796 -22.06 39.24 3.87
N LEU A 797 -23.16 38.49 3.91
CA LEU A 797 -24.36 38.88 4.66
C LEU A 797 -24.06 38.97 6.16
N LEU A 798 -23.32 38.00 6.71
CA LEU A 798 -22.90 38.02 8.12
C LEU A 798 -21.97 39.21 8.42
N ILE A 799 -21.03 39.54 7.52
CA ILE A 799 -20.16 40.72 7.66
C ILE A 799 -20.99 42.01 7.66
N GLU A 800 -21.89 42.18 6.68
CA GLU A 800 -22.78 43.37 6.62
C GLU A 800 -23.59 43.48 7.91
N TYR A 801 -24.19 42.39 8.37
CA TYR A 801 -25.00 42.38 9.58
C TYR A 801 -24.19 42.76 10.82
N ILE A 802 -23.06 42.07 11.08
CA ILE A 802 -22.24 42.32 12.26
C ILE A 802 -21.70 43.76 12.25
N LEU A 803 -21.12 44.20 11.13
CA LEU A 803 -20.47 45.50 11.06
C LEU A 803 -21.48 46.65 11.03
N SER A 804 -22.62 46.51 10.35
CA SER A 804 -23.68 47.53 10.36
C SER A 804 -24.23 47.73 11.76
N ARG A 805 -24.52 46.65 12.50
CA ARG A 805 -25.01 46.73 13.89
C ARG A 805 -24.01 47.37 14.82
N MET A 806 -22.74 46.93 14.77
CA MET A 806 -21.69 47.52 15.58
C MET A 806 -21.45 49.00 15.25
N SER A 807 -21.58 49.40 13.98
CA SER A 807 -21.46 50.79 13.54
C SER A 807 -22.63 51.64 14.03
N GLU A 808 -23.87 51.19 13.81
CA GLU A 808 -25.11 51.85 14.25
C GLU A 808 -25.15 52.07 15.78
N GLU A 809 -24.58 51.14 16.56
CA GLU A 809 -24.52 51.21 18.02
C GLU A 809 -23.24 51.89 18.56
N GLY A 810 -22.34 52.36 17.69
CA GLY A 810 -21.06 52.97 18.11
C GLY A 810 -20.11 52.01 18.84
N ARG A 811 -20.26 50.70 18.60
CA ARG A 811 -19.48 49.59 19.20
C ARG A 811 -18.32 49.10 18.34
N LEU A 812 -18.21 49.58 17.10
CA LEU A 812 -17.19 49.15 16.15
C LEU A 812 -15.78 49.61 16.61
N PRO A 813 -14.84 48.69 16.91
CA PRO A 813 -13.51 49.07 17.37
C PRO A 813 -12.65 49.62 16.23
N ALA A 814 -11.85 50.66 16.53
CA ALA A 814 -10.95 51.28 15.55
C ALA A 814 -9.89 50.30 14.98
N ASN A 815 -9.50 49.29 15.77
CA ASN A 815 -8.57 48.23 15.36
C ASN A 815 -9.28 46.90 15.04
N GLY A 816 -10.55 46.95 14.62
CA GLY A 816 -11.29 45.78 14.18
C GLY A 816 -10.68 45.12 12.93
N VAL A 817 -10.72 43.79 12.87
CA VAL A 817 -10.26 43.02 11.71
C VAL A 817 -11.24 41.90 11.32
N VAL A 818 -11.44 41.76 10.01
CA VAL A 818 -12.05 40.58 9.39
C VAL A 818 -10.94 39.73 8.76
N ILE A 819 -10.95 38.43 9.01
CA ILE A 819 -9.93 37.52 8.45
C ILE A 819 -10.59 36.60 7.42
N THR A 820 -9.93 36.41 6.29
CA THR A 820 -10.42 35.50 5.25
C THR A 820 -9.26 34.74 4.61
N THR A 821 -9.49 33.98 3.55
CA THR A 821 -8.45 33.24 2.84
C THR A 821 -8.14 33.82 1.48
N VAL A 822 -6.97 33.47 0.95
CA VAL A 822 -6.51 33.87 -0.39
C VAL A 822 -7.41 33.41 -1.54
N VAL A 823 -8.37 32.50 -1.28
CA VAL A 823 -9.32 31.97 -2.28
C VAL A 823 -10.77 32.38 -2.00
N THR A 824 -11.01 33.20 -0.98
CA THR A 824 -12.34 33.70 -0.63
C THR A 824 -12.65 34.99 -1.41
N GLY A 825 -13.92 35.17 -1.82
CA GLY A 825 -14.37 36.24 -2.72
C GLY A 825 -14.21 37.67 -2.18
N ASP A 826 -14.14 38.66 -3.08
CA ASP A 826 -13.76 40.04 -2.73
C ASP A 826 -14.86 40.90 -2.14
N LEU A 827 -16.13 40.53 -2.33
CA LEU A 827 -17.26 41.35 -1.88
C LEU A 827 -17.22 41.55 -0.35
N GLY A 828 -16.86 40.53 0.42
CA GLY A 828 -16.73 40.64 1.88
C GLY A 828 -15.67 41.65 2.30
N ARG A 829 -14.53 41.70 1.58
CA ARG A 829 -13.48 42.70 1.81
C ARG A 829 -13.95 44.12 1.53
N LYS A 830 -14.77 44.31 0.48
CA LYS A 830 -15.35 45.62 0.14
C LYS A 830 -16.37 46.09 1.18
N VAL A 831 -17.22 45.19 1.67
CA VAL A 831 -18.17 45.50 2.75
C VAL A 831 -17.42 45.88 4.02
N ALA A 832 -16.40 45.11 4.44
CA ALA A 832 -15.59 45.47 5.62
C ALA A 832 -14.92 46.85 5.48
N ARG A 833 -14.33 47.13 4.31
CA ARG A 833 -13.71 48.44 4.02
C ARG A 833 -14.69 49.60 4.09
N PHE A 834 -15.95 49.40 3.70
CA PHE A 834 -16.98 50.44 3.78
C PHE A 834 -17.21 50.92 5.22
N TYR A 835 -17.10 50.03 6.21
CA TYR A 835 -17.15 50.38 7.64
C TYR A 835 -15.79 50.79 8.22
N GLY A 836 -14.75 50.96 7.40
CA GLY A 836 -13.39 51.26 7.85
C GLY A 836 -12.68 50.10 8.56
N VAL A 837 -13.19 48.87 8.43
CA VAL A 837 -12.62 47.67 9.05
C VAL A 837 -11.56 47.06 8.15
N LYS A 838 -10.42 46.70 8.74
CA LYS A 838 -9.32 46.07 8.00
C LYS A 838 -9.66 44.60 7.67
N THR A 839 -9.22 44.13 6.50
CA THR A 839 -9.22 42.71 6.15
C THR A 839 -7.80 42.14 6.09
N GLU A 840 -7.58 40.95 6.65
CA GLU A 840 -6.33 40.19 6.47
C GLU A 840 -6.58 38.82 5.84
N GLU A 841 -5.61 38.35 5.06
CA GLU A 841 -5.70 37.08 4.33
C GLU A 841 -4.80 36.02 4.96
N THR A 842 -5.27 34.79 4.93
CA THR A 842 -4.54 33.59 5.34
C THR A 842 -4.56 32.55 4.21
N LEU A 843 -3.72 31.51 4.30
CA LEU A 843 -3.87 30.37 3.40
C LEU A 843 -5.21 29.66 3.65
N THR A 844 -5.69 28.89 2.68
CA THR A 844 -6.88 28.05 2.90
C THR A 844 -6.68 27.09 4.07
N GLY A 845 -7.69 26.99 4.93
CA GLY A 845 -7.72 26.21 6.14
C GLY A 845 -7.88 27.11 7.37
N PHE A 846 -9.05 27.03 8.03
CA PHE A 846 -9.38 27.84 9.21
C PHE A 846 -8.35 27.83 10.34
N LYS A 847 -7.51 26.79 10.44
CA LYS A 847 -6.39 26.74 11.39
C LYS A 847 -5.50 27.99 11.35
N TYR A 848 -5.30 28.59 10.17
CA TYR A 848 -4.52 29.83 10.04
C TYR A 848 -5.29 31.06 10.54
N ILE A 849 -6.62 31.07 10.41
CA ILE A 849 -7.48 32.09 11.02
C ILE A 849 -7.43 31.95 12.55
N GLY A 850 -7.54 30.73 13.08
CA GLY A 850 -7.38 30.43 14.50
C GLY A 850 -6.05 30.90 15.07
N ASP A 851 -4.94 30.65 14.37
CA ASP A 851 -3.61 31.09 14.75
C ASP A 851 -3.49 32.64 14.77
N LYS A 852 -4.12 33.33 13.81
CA LYS A 852 -4.20 34.80 13.81
C LYS A 852 -5.02 35.35 14.97
N ILE A 853 -6.13 34.70 15.34
CA ILE A 853 -6.91 35.11 16.52
C ILE A 853 -6.02 35.06 17.78
N LYS A 854 -5.25 33.99 17.94
CA LYS A 854 -4.28 33.86 19.04
C LYS A 854 -3.19 34.92 18.98
N GLU A 855 -2.58 35.15 17.81
CA GLU A 855 -1.57 36.20 17.62
C GLU A 855 -2.11 37.57 18.05
N TYR A 856 -3.35 37.88 17.69
CA TYR A 856 -3.96 39.17 17.99
C TYR A 856 -4.37 39.32 19.46
N GLU A 857 -4.87 38.26 20.10
CA GLU A 857 -5.12 38.28 21.55
C GLU A 857 -3.83 38.47 22.36
N GLN A 858 -2.70 37.91 21.90
CA GLN A 858 -1.41 38.07 22.56
C GLN A 858 -0.76 39.44 22.30
N SER A 859 -0.84 39.94 21.06
CA SER A 859 -0.20 41.20 20.67
C SER A 859 -1.06 42.44 20.95
N GLY A 860 -2.38 42.28 21.08
CA GLY A 860 -3.34 43.39 21.16
C GLY A 860 -3.47 44.20 19.86
N ARG A 861 -2.82 43.77 18.77
CA ARG A 861 -2.70 44.56 17.53
C ARG A 861 -4.06 44.82 16.87
N PHE A 862 -4.89 43.78 16.78
CA PHE A 862 -6.22 43.86 16.19
C PHE A 862 -7.25 43.18 17.10
N ARG A 863 -8.51 43.58 16.95
CA ARG A 863 -9.65 42.89 17.55
C ARG A 863 -10.36 42.09 16.48
N PHE A 864 -10.31 40.77 16.58
CA PHE A 864 -11.04 39.88 15.68
C PHE A 864 -12.55 40.15 15.78
N LEU A 865 -13.17 40.42 14.63
CA LEU A 865 -14.62 40.63 14.53
C LEU A 865 -15.31 39.43 13.87
N PHE A 866 -14.72 38.93 12.78
CA PHE A 866 -15.28 37.85 12.00
C PHE A 866 -14.21 37.16 11.17
N GLY A 867 -14.36 35.86 10.96
CA GLY A 867 -13.48 35.06 10.11
C GLY A 867 -14.29 34.11 9.25
N TYR A 868 -13.96 33.99 7.96
CA TYR A 868 -14.67 33.04 7.10
C TYR A 868 -13.87 32.52 5.90
N GLU A 869 -14.32 31.36 5.43
CA GLU A 869 -13.87 30.70 4.21
C GLU A 869 -15.06 30.52 3.26
N GLU A 870 -14.81 30.55 1.95
CA GLU A 870 -15.81 30.31 0.91
C GLU A 870 -16.42 28.89 0.98
N SER A 871 -15.72 27.95 1.62
CA SER A 871 -16.19 26.58 1.88
C SER A 871 -17.14 26.47 3.08
N HIS A 872 -18.03 27.45 3.22
CA HIS A 872 -19.11 27.46 4.22
C HIS A 872 -18.69 27.44 5.70
N GLY A 873 -17.50 27.97 6.00
CA GLY A 873 -16.95 28.03 7.35
C GLY A 873 -16.90 29.45 7.89
N TYR A 874 -17.45 29.69 9.08
CA TYR A 874 -17.49 31.03 9.68
C TYR A 874 -17.27 30.99 11.19
N LEU A 875 -16.76 32.09 11.74
CA LEU A 875 -16.67 32.30 13.18
C LEU A 875 -16.90 33.79 13.51
N ALA A 876 -17.84 34.03 14.41
CA ALA A 876 -17.99 35.29 15.11
C ALA A 876 -17.61 35.09 16.59
N GLY A 877 -16.85 36.03 17.14
CA GLY A 877 -16.30 35.92 18.49
C GLY A 877 -15.03 35.09 18.56
N THR A 878 -14.45 35.01 19.77
CA THR A 878 -13.20 34.28 20.02
C THR A 878 -13.37 33.18 21.06
N HIS A 879 -14.58 32.63 21.25
CA HIS A 879 -14.80 31.49 22.14
C HIS A 879 -14.19 30.19 21.58
N ALA A 880 -14.29 29.99 20.26
CA ALA A 880 -13.61 28.93 19.50
C ALA A 880 -12.43 29.47 18.67
N ARG A 881 -11.61 28.57 18.13
CA ARG A 881 -10.49 28.83 17.19
C ARG A 881 -10.65 28.07 15.88
N ASP A 882 -11.80 27.46 15.67
CA ASP A 882 -12.19 26.80 14.43
C ASP A 882 -13.51 27.39 13.96
N LYS A 883 -13.96 26.97 12.78
CA LYS A 883 -15.28 27.31 12.26
C LYS A 883 -16.36 26.81 13.22
N ASP A 884 -17.43 27.57 13.32
CA ASP A 884 -18.50 27.32 14.27
C ASP A 884 -19.86 27.50 13.60
N ALA A 885 -20.49 26.38 13.20
CA ALA A 885 -21.81 26.41 12.60
C ALA A 885 -22.91 26.78 13.61
N VAL A 886 -22.68 26.60 14.92
CA VAL A 886 -23.65 26.90 15.98
C VAL A 886 -23.83 28.41 16.12
N VAL A 887 -22.73 29.18 16.21
CA VAL A 887 -22.80 30.65 16.23
C VAL A 887 -23.26 31.21 14.88
N SER A 888 -22.85 30.56 13.78
CA SER A 888 -23.28 30.98 12.44
C SER A 888 -24.78 30.81 12.24
N ALA A 889 -25.34 29.65 12.61
CA ALA A 889 -26.78 29.40 12.51
C ALA A 889 -27.59 30.35 13.39
N PHE A 890 -27.11 30.62 14.60
CA PHE A 890 -27.71 31.58 15.52
C PHE A 890 -27.74 33.00 14.92
N LEU A 891 -26.60 33.52 14.49
CA LEU A 891 -26.53 34.87 13.92
C LEU A 891 -27.26 34.98 12.60
N PHE A 892 -27.31 33.92 11.79
CA PHE A 892 -28.01 33.96 10.51
C PHE A 892 -29.54 34.01 10.69
N ALA A 893 -30.07 33.28 11.67
CA ALA A 893 -31.49 33.37 12.04
C ALA A 893 -31.84 34.75 12.63
N GLU A 894 -30.98 35.30 13.51
CA GLU A 894 -31.12 36.64 14.08
C GLU A 894 -31.09 37.72 12.99
N MET A 895 -30.14 37.61 12.05
CA MET A 895 -30.00 38.50 10.89
C MET A 895 -31.24 38.45 10.00
N ALA A 896 -31.75 37.26 9.68
CA ALA A 896 -32.96 37.11 8.86
C ALA A 896 -34.16 37.81 9.49
N ALA A 897 -34.35 37.64 10.81
CA ALA A 897 -35.39 38.34 11.56
C ALA A 897 -35.18 39.86 11.59
N TYR A 898 -33.95 40.32 11.80
CA TYR A 898 -33.60 41.74 11.83
C TYR A 898 -33.91 42.45 10.50
N TYR A 899 -33.53 41.87 9.36
CA TYR A 899 -33.81 42.48 8.07
C TYR A 899 -35.27 42.34 7.65
N ARG A 900 -35.98 41.31 8.12
CA ARG A 900 -37.43 41.21 7.99
C ARG A 900 -38.15 42.38 8.66
N ASP A 901 -37.70 42.81 9.84
CA ASP A 901 -38.25 44.01 10.52
C ASP A 901 -38.04 45.29 9.70
N LYS A 902 -37.02 45.30 8.83
CA LYS A 902 -36.77 46.40 7.88
C LYS A 902 -37.48 46.21 6.54
N GLY A 903 -38.32 45.19 6.39
CA GLY A 903 -39.04 44.89 5.15
C GLY A 903 -38.16 44.35 4.02
N LEU A 904 -37.00 43.77 4.34
CA LEU A 904 -36.06 43.23 3.37
C LEU A 904 -35.93 41.71 3.52
N THR A 905 -35.91 41.01 2.38
CA THR A 905 -35.41 39.63 2.36
C THR A 905 -33.88 39.62 2.28
N LEU A 906 -33.24 38.51 2.63
CA LEU A 906 -31.77 38.39 2.51
C LEU A 906 -31.27 38.49 1.05
N PRO A 907 -31.99 37.97 0.04
CA PRO A 907 -31.69 38.26 -1.36
C PRO A 907 -31.76 39.76 -1.70
N ASP A 908 -32.74 40.50 -1.17
CA ASP A 908 -32.82 41.96 -1.39
C ASP A 908 -31.62 42.68 -0.77
N LEU A 909 -31.19 42.27 0.42
CA LEU A 909 -29.98 42.80 1.05
C LEU A 909 -28.74 42.52 0.21
N LEU A 910 -28.58 41.28 -0.27
CA LEU A 910 -27.45 40.91 -1.12
C LEU A 910 -27.41 41.74 -2.41
N GLU A 911 -28.57 41.94 -3.03
CA GLU A 911 -28.75 42.81 -4.21
C GLU A 911 -28.37 44.27 -3.91
N GLN A 912 -28.72 44.80 -2.73
CA GLN A 912 -28.27 46.13 -2.31
C GLN A 912 -26.74 46.21 -2.15
N LEU A 913 -26.11 45.17 -1.60
CA LEU A 913 -24.66 45.10 -1.47
C LEU A 913 -23.97 45.04 -2.84
N TYR A 914 -24.53 44.30 -3.80
CA TYR A 914 -24.03 44.30 -5.17
C TYR A 914 -24.13 45.68 -5.82
N ARG A 915 -25.26 46.39 -5.67
CA ARG A 915 -25.39 47.76 -6.18
C ARG A 915 -24.40 48.73 -5.51
N ARG A 916 -24.11 48.54 -4.22
CA ARG A 916 -23.19 49.40 -3.46
C ARG A 916 -21.72 49.16 -3.81
N HIS A 917 -21.33 47.92 -4.07
CA HIS A 917 -19.92 47.52 -4.14
C HIS A 917 -19.47 46.93 -5.49
N GLY A 918 -20.41 46.66 -6.39
CA GLY A 918 -20.24 45.96 -7.67
C GLY A 918 -20.81 44.53 -7.61
N TYR A 919 -21.22 43.99 -8.77
CA TYR A 919 -21.71 42.61 -8.86
C TYR A 919 -20.54 41.64 -8.93
N PHE A 920 -20.34 40.87 -7.86
CA PHE A 920 -19.32 39.82 -7.78
C PHE A 920 -19.94 38.45 -8.01
N LEU A 921 -19.27 37.64 -8.82
CA LEU A 921 -19.58 36.24 -9.00
C LEU A 921 -18.32 35.43 -8.70
N ASP A 922 -18.45 34.49 -7.78
CA ASP A 922 -17.38 33.58 -7.36
C ASP A 922 -17.78 32.15 -7.70
N GLU A 923 -16.87 31.37 -8.27
CA GLU A 923 -17.09 29.97 -8.62
C GLU A 923 -15.88 29.09 -8.28
N LEU A 924 -16.13 27.84 -7.90
CA LEU A 924 -15.12 26.81 -7.71
C LEU A 924 -15.33 25.69 -8.73
N VAL A 925 -14.33 25.44 -9.56
CA VAL A 925 -14.25 24.26 -10.41
C VAL A 925 -13.33 23.23 -9.76
N SER A 926 -13.85 22.02 -9.53
CA SER A 926 -13.07 20.88 -9.06
C SER A 926 -12.94 19.85 -10.17
N LEU A 927 -11.71 19.65 -10.67
CA LEU A 927 -11.41 18.65 -11.69
C LEU A 927 -10.99 17.35 -10.99
N GLU A 928 -11.67 16.24 -11.28
CA GLU A 928 -11.24 14.91 -10.86
C GLU A 928 -10.15 14.40 -11.80
N LEU A 929 -9.05 13.91 -11.21
CA LEU A 929 -7.87 13.44 -11.93
C LEU A 929 -7.63 11.96 -11.60
N LYS A 930 -6.89 11.27 -12.47
CA LYS A 930 -6.56 9.84 -12.31
C LYS A 930 -5.50 9.62 -11.25
N SER A 931 -4.63 10.60 -11.01
CA SER A 931 -3.53 10.49 -10.05
C SER A 931 -3.06 11.85 -9.51
N LYS A 932 -2.32 11.83 -8.40
CA LYS A 932 -1.63 13.03 -7.89
C LYS A 932 -0.57 13.56 -8.87
N SER A 933 0.12 12.68 -9.58
CA SER A 933 1.11 13.06 -10.61
C SER A 933 0.48 13.84 -11.75
N GLU A 934 -0.77 13.53 -12.12
CA GLU A 934 -1.50 14.31 -13.11
C GLU A 934 -1.75 15.73 -12.59
N ALA A 935 -2.13 15.89 -11.32
CA ALA A 935 -2.30 17.20 -10.68
C ALA A 935 -1.00 18.04 -10.72
N ASP A 936 0.15 17.40 -10.54
CA ASP A 936 1.46 18.07 -10.66
C ASP A 936 1.71 18.61 -12.06
N GLY A 937 1.33 17.86 -13.10
CA GLY A 937 1.37 18.31 -14.49
C GLY A 937 0.50 19.53 -14.75
N PHE A 938 -0.71 19.57 -14.20
CA PHE A 938 -1.58 20.75 -14.27
C PHE A 938 -0.96 21.95 -13.56
N ILE A 939 -0.44 21.78 -12.34
CA ILE A 939 0.20 22.87 -11.58
C ILE A 939 1.40 23.43 -12.34
N ALA A 940 2.22 22.58 -12.95
CA ALA A 940 3.33 23.02 -13.80
C ALA A 940 2.84 23.83 -15.01
N ALA A 941 1.73 23.42 -15.64
CA ALA A 941 1.14 24.17 -16.75
C ALA A 941 0.67 25.57 -16.32
N PHE A 942 0.07 25.72 -15.14
CA PHE A 942 -0.30 27.03 -14.60
C PHE A 942 0.91 27.86 -14.18
N ALA A 943 1.96 27.25 -13.63
CA ALA A 943 3.22 27.96 -13.34
C ALA A 943 3.80 28.64 -14.59
N ALA A 944 3.60 28.02 -15.76
CA ALA A 944 3.96 28.52 -17.08
C ALA A 944 2.81 29.21 -17.84
N ALA A 945 1.79 29.73 -17.12
CA ALA A 945 0.67 30.42 -17.75
C ALA A 945 1.12 31.66 -18.56
N PRO A 946 0.48 31.94 -19.71
CA PRO A 946 0.82 33.09 -20.53
C PRO A 946 0.54 34.42 -19.81
N SER A 947 1.22 35.49 -20.24
CA SER A 947 1.00 36.86 -19.75
C SER A 947 -0.35 37.45 -20.17
N GLU A 948 -1.11 36.75 -21.01
CA GLU A 948 -2.45 37.09 -21.46
C GLU A 948 -3.33 35.83 -21.49
N ILE A 949 -4.49 35.88 -20.83
CA ILE A 949 -5.46 34.77 -20.76
C ILE A 949 -6.80 35.29 -21.22
N GLY A 950 -7.38 34.67 -22.26
CA GLY A 950 -8.69 35.06 -22.78
C GLY A 950 -8.75 36.49 -23.35
N GLY A 951 -7.63 37.03 -23.86
CA GLY A 951 -7.55 38.41 -24.36
C GLY A 951 -7.30 39.46 -23.27
N ILE A 952 -7.11 39.06 -22.02
CA ILE A 952 -6.90 39.96 -20.88
C ILE A 952 -5.50 39.73 -20.31
N ARG A 953 -4.76 40.82 -20.09
CA ARG A 953 -3.40 40.75 -19.53
C ARG A 953 -3.44 40.31 -18.06
N VAL A 954 -2.49 39.47 -17.68
CA VAL A 954 -2.24 39.11 -16.28
C VAL A 954 -1.39 40.22 -15.65
N VAL A 955 -1.87 40.81 -14.56
CA VAL A 955 -1.17 41.88 -13.83
C VAL A 955 -0.25 41.31 -12.78
N GLU A 956 -0.72 40.32 -12.03
CA GLU A 956 -0.02 39.80 -10.86
C GLU A 956 -0.08 38.28 -10.83
N ARG A 957 1.03 37.64 -10.45
CA ARG A 957 1.09 36.22 -10.11
C ARG A 957 1.73 36.07 -8.75
N ARG A 958 1.06 35.32 -7.86
CA ARG A 958 1.58 34.90 -6.56
C ARG A 958 1.87 33.40 -6.61
N ASP A 959 3.09 33.03 -6.24
CA ASP A 959 3.53 31.65 -6.03
C ASP A 959 3.76 31.45 -4.53
N TYR A 960 2.80 30.83 -3.85
CA TYR A 960 2.90 30.60 -2.42
C TYR A 960 3.91 29.49 -2.07
N GLU A 961 4.33 28.65 -3.01
CA GLU A 961 5.32 27.60 -2.77
C GLU A 961 6.72 28.22 -2.72
N ARG A 962 7.00 29.13 -3.64
CA ARG A 962 8.23 29.96 -3.64
C ARG A 962 8.17 31.15 -2.68
N ARG A 963 6.97 31.50 -2.19
CA ARG A 963 6.66 32.72 -1.42
C ARG A 963 7.07 34.00 -2.15
N GLN A 964 6.79 34.05 -3.45
CA GLN A 964 7.16 35.17 -4.31
C GLN A 964 5.93 35.66 -5.07
N ALA A 965 5.78 36.97 -5.17
CA ALA A 965 4.82 37.60 -6.05
C ALA A 965 5.52 38.45 -7.09
N LEU A 966 4.93 38.51 -8.29
CA LEU A 966 5.46 39.21 -9.44
C LEU A 966 4.34 40.02 -10.10
N ASN A 967 4.61 41.30 -10.35
CA ASN A 967 3.81 42.11 -11.27
C ASN A 967 4.33 41.88 -12.69
N LEU A 968 3.52 41.27 -13.56
CA LEU A 968 3.92 40.94 -14.93
C LEU A 968 3.95 42.14 -15.87
N LEU A 969 3.37 43.27 -15.49
CA LEU A 969 3.40 44.51 -16.29
C LEU A 969 4.65 45.34 -16.01
N THR A 970 5.12 45.38 -14.76
CA THR A 970 6.27 46.20 -14.35
C THR A 970 7.54 45.41 -14.09
N GLY A 971 7.44 44.09 -13.89
CA GLY A 971 8.54 43.24 -13.47
C GLY A 971 8.89 43.35 -11.98
N ALA A 972 8.11 44.09 -11.18
CA ALA A 972 8.36 44.24 -9.75
C ALA A 972 8.06 42.94 -8.99
N GLU A 973 8.95 42.56 -8.06
CA GLU A 973 8.84 41.37 -7.23
C GLU A 973 8.78 41.73 -5.73
N TRP A 974 8.05 40.93 -4.95
CA TRP A 974 8.05 41.02 -3.50
C TRP A 974 7.79 39.69 -2.81
N ASP A 975 8.21 39.58 -1.56
CA ASP A 975 8.04 38.38 -0.75
C ASP A 975 6.60 38.25 -0.22
N LEU A 976 6.09 37.02 -0.26
CA LEU A 976 4.85 36.64 0.39
C LEU A 976 5.15 36.19 1.83
N LEU A 977 4.45 36.77 2.80
CA LEU A 977 4.67 36.48 4.23
C LEU A 977 3.92 35.24 4.73
N LEU A 978 3.00 34.69 3.93
CA LEU A 978 2.25 33.49 4.28
C LEU A 978 3.13 32.22 4.21
N PRO A 979 2.78 31.14 4.94
CA PRO A 979 3.49 29.87 4.86
C PRO A 979 3.56 29.32 3.43
N ARG A 980 4.46 28.36 3.20
CA ARG A 980 4.57 27.70 1.89
C ARG A 980 3.34 26.85 1.61
N SER A 981 2.79 26.96 0.41
CA SER A 981 1.66 26.15 -0.05
C SER A 981 1.65 26.04 -1.56
N ARG A 982 1.24 24.89 -2.10
CA ARG A 982 1.14 24.63 -3.55
C ARG A 982 -0.08 25.35 -4.14
N VAL A 983 -0.02 26.67 -4.17
CA VAL A 983 -1.09 27.56 -4.61
C VAL A 983 -0.49 28.60 -5.54
N PHE A 984 -1.09 28.74 -6.72
CA PHE A 984 -0.89 29.92 -7.56
C PHE A 984 -2.13 30.80 -7.51
N TRP A 985 -1.93 32.11 -7.57
CA TRP A 985 -3.00 33.10 -7.61
C TRP A 985 -2.66 34.17 -8.65
N TYR A 986 -3.63 34.56 -9.47
CA TYR A 986 -3.43 35.45 -10.62
C TYR A 986 -4.48 36.56 -10.63
N LEU A 987 -4.03 37.81 -10.79
CA LEU A 987 -4.90 38.98 -11.02
C LEU A 987 -4.86 39.39 -12.49
N MET A 988 -6.03 39.62 -13.07
CA MET A 988 -6.21 40.12 -14.43
C MET A 988 -6.33 41.65 -14.45
N GLU A 989 -6.03 42.27 -15.59
CA GLU A 989 -6.08 43.74 -15.75
C GLU A 989 -7.46 44.34 -15.53
N ASP A 990 -8.51 43.58 -15.85
CA ASP A 990 -9.90 43.97 -15.63
C ASP A 990 -10.42 43.61 -14.22
N GLY A 991 -9.50 43.30 -13.30
CA GLY A 991 -9.74 42.97 -11.90
C GLY A 991 -10.45 41.65 -11.62
N ALA A 992 -10.61 40.76 -12.62
CA ALA A 992 -10.90 39.35 -12.36
C ALA A 992 -9.68 38.66 -11.75
N TRP A 993 -9.87 37.59 -10.98
CA TRP A 993 -8.76 36.77 -10.52
C TRP A 993 -9.12 35.29 -10.49
N PHE A 994 -8.11 34.44 -10.59
CA PHE A 994 -8.26 33.01 -10.35
C PHE A 994 -7.12 32.46 -9.50
N SER A 995 -7.38 31.36 -8.81
CA SER A 995 -6.38 30.64 -8.04
C SER A 995 -6.48 29.15 -8.28
N VAL A 996 -5.35 28.48 -8.34
CA VAL A 996 -5.28 27.04 -8.58
C VAL A 996 -4.45 26.35 -7.50
N ARG A 997 -4.94 25.20 -7.05
CA ARG A 997 -4.25 24.34 -6.09
C ARG A 997 -4.63 22.87 -6.25
N PRO A 998 -3.71 21.94 -5.96
CA PRO A 998 -4.07 20.53 -5.86
C PRO A 998 -4.82 20.27 -4.54
N SER A 999 -5.65 19.23 -4.53
CA SER A 999 -6.18 18.65 -3.31
C SER A 999 -5.08 17.86 -2.61
N GLY A 1000 -5.01 17.97 -1.27
CA GLY A 1000 -4.00 17.26 -0.47
C GLY A 1000 -4.34 15.78 -0.25
N THR A 1001 -5.63 15.43 -0.27
CA THR A 1001 -6.14 14.10 0.10
C THR A 1001 -6.63 13.29 -1.09
N GLU A 1002 -7.03 13.93 -2.18
CA GLU A 1002 -7.63 13.29 -3.36
C GLU A 1002 -6.88 13.72 -4.63
N PRO A 1003 -6.87 12.91 -5.70
CA PRO A 1003 -6.34 13.32 -7.00
C PRO A 1003 -7.32 14.31 -7.66
N LYS A 1004 -7.37 15.54 -7.15
CA LYS A 1004 -8.26 16.61 -7.63
C LYS A 1004 -7.48 17.91 -7.77
N LEU A 1005 -7.84 18.73 -8.76
CA LEU A 1005 -7.38 20.10 -8.91
C LEU A 1005 -8.54 21.06 -8.65
N LYS A 1006 -8.32 22.06 -7.79
CA LYS A 1006 -9.32 23.09 -7.48
C LYS A 1006 -8.90 24.41 -8.10
N ILE A 1007 -9.81 25.01 -8.87
CA ILE A 1007 -9.62 26.31 -9.49
C ILE A 1007 -10.76 27.24 -9.02
N TYR A 1008 -10.38 28.31 -8.33
CA TYR A 1008 -11.27 29.33 -7.80
C TYR A 1008 -11.27 30.51 -8.75
N PHE A 1009 -12.44 31.07 -9.00
CA PHE A 1009 -12.64 32.20 -9.90
C PHE A 1009 -13.42 33.28 -9.18
N SER A 1010 -13.04 34.53 -9.42
CA SER A 1010 -13.82 35.71 -9.03
C SER A 1010 -13.82 36.70 -10.19
N VAL A 1011 -15.01 37.16 -10.55
CA VAL A 1011 -15.19 38.24 -11.52
C VAL A 1011 -16.11 39.30 -10.95
N HIS A 1012 -16.00 40.51 -11.50
CA HIS A 1012 -16.97 41.56 -11.24
C HIS A 1012 -17.51 42.15 -12.54
N GLY A 1013 -18.78 42.57 -12.50
CA GLY A 1013 -19.50 43.21 -13.61
C GLY A 1013 -20.35 44.39 -13.14
N ALA A 1014 -20.86 45.15 -14.11
CA ALA A 1014 -21.78 46.27 -13.84
C ALA A 1014 -23.16 45.78 -13.38
N ASP A 1015 -23.57 44.60 -13.87
CA ASP A 1015 -24.81 43.92 -13.52
C ASP A 1015 -24.58 42.40 -13.49
N LYS A 1016 -25.58 41.66 -13.03
CA LYS A 1016 -25.54 40.19 -12.92
C LYS A 1016 -25.23 39.51 -14.26
N ARG A 1017 -25.86 39.94 -15.35
CA ARG A 1017 -25.71 39.32 -16.67
C ARG A 1017 -24.28 39.47 -17.18
N GLN A 1018 -23.71 40.67 -17.06
CA GLN A 1018 -22.34 40.92 -17.47
C GLN A 1018 -21.32 40.13 -16.63
N ALA A 1019 -21.57 39.99 -15.32
CA ALA A 1019 -20.73 39.15 -14.47
C ALA A 1019 -20.79 37.67 -14.88
N GLU A 1020 -21.98 37.13 -15.21
CA GLU A 1020 -22.16 35.76 -15.69
C GLU A 1020 -21.48 35.52 -17.05
N GLU A 1021 -21.66 36.43 -18.02
CA GLU A 1021 -21.00 36.36 -19.33
C GLU A 1021 -19.47 36.44 -19.21
N LYS A 1022 -18.96 37.28 -18.30
CA LYS A 1022 -17.53 37.39 -17.99
C LYS A 1022 -17.00 36.12 -17.33
N MET A 1023 -17.71 35.57 -16.35
CA MET A 1023 -17.32 34.34 -15.66
C MET A 1023 -17.21 33.16 -16.62
N ASN A 1024 -18.19 32.98 -17.51
CA ASN A 1024 -18.18 31.89 -18.47
C ASN A 1024 -16.99 31.96 -19.43
N ARG A 1025 -16.73 33.14 -20.02
CA ARG A 1025 -15.55 33.35 -20.90
C ARG A 1025 -14.23 33.17 -20.15
N PHE A 1026 -14.16 33.64 -18.90
CA PHE A 1026 -12.95 33.57 -18.11
C PHE A 1026 -12.61 32.13 -17.70
N LYS A 1027 -13.60 31.35 -17.24
CA LYS A 1027 -13.44 29.92 -16.95
C LYS A 1027 -12.96 29.16 -18.17
N GLU A 1028 -13.59 29.35 -19.32
CA GLU A 1028 -13.19 28.68 -20.58
C GLU A 1028 -11.73 28.98 -20.93
N ALA A 1029 -11.32 30.24 -20.85
CA ALA A 1029 -9.95 30.66 -21.15
C ALA A 1029 -8.91 30.05 -20.18
N VAL A 1030 -9.21 30.02 -18.88
CA VAL A 1030 -8.31 29.47 -17.84
C VAL A 1030 -8.23 27.95 -17.92
N LEU A 1031 -9.36 27.26 -18.13
CA LEU A 1031 -9.41 25.81 -18.26
C LEU A 1031 -8.70 25.30 -19.52
N ALA A 1032 -8.51 26.15 -20.53
CA ALA A 1032 -7.74 25.82 -21.73
C ALA A 1032 -6.21 25.88 -21.55
N ILE A 1033 -5.69 26.45 -20.45
CA ILE A 1033 -4.24 26.60 -20.22
C ILE A 1033 -3.49 25.25 -20.25
N PRO A 1034 -3.93 24.20 -19.54
CA PRO A 1034 -3.25 22.91 -19.55
C PRO A 1034 -3.24 22.25 -20.95
N ALA A 1035 -4.32 22.41 -21.72
CA ALA A 1035 -4.45 21.84 -23.06
C ALA A 1035 -3.50 22.52 -24.08
N ARG A 1036 -3.25 23.82 -23.94
CA ARG A 1036 -2.35 24.57 -24.84
C ARG A 1036 -0.87 24.20 -24.65
N ASN A 1037 -0.47 23.86 -23.42
CA ASN A 1037 0.91 23.43 -23.13
C ASN A 1037 1.17 21.95 -23.50
N GLN A 1038 0.13 21.13 -23.70
CA GLN A 1038 0.23 19.77 -24.25
C GLN A 1038 0.17 19.72 -25.79
N GLY A 1039 -0.08 20.86 -26.45
CA GLY A 1039 -0.15 21.04 -27.90
C GLY A 1039 1.14 20.77 -28.70
N GLY A 1040 2.15 20.16 -28.08
CA GLY A 1040 3.23 19.47 -28.78
C GLY A 1040 2.81 18.10 -29.33
N LYS A 1041 1.79 17.41 -28.78
CA LYS A 1041 1.27 16.15 -29.34
C LYS A 1041 -0.22 15.90 -29.02
N ALA A 1042 -1.02 15.95 -30.08
CA ALA A 1042 -2.30 15.26 -30.35
C ALA A 1042 -3.52 15.51 -29.43
N GLY A 1043 -4.57 16.03 -30.07
CA GLY A 1043 -5.89 16.27 -29.47
C GLY A 1043 -6.71 15.01 -29.16
N GLY A 1044 -7.53 15.14 -28.12
CA GLY A 1044 -8.64 14.27 -27.76
C GLY A 1044 -9.62 15.12 -26.94
N GLN A 1045 -10.91 15.02 -27.27
CA GLN A 1045 -11.99 15.96 -26.96
C GLN A 1045 -12.28 16.16 -25.46
N VAL A 1046 -12.71 17.40 -25.17
CA VAL A 1046 -13.16 17.97 -23.88
C VAL A 1046 -14.51 17.42 -23.46
#